data_AF-A0A5E8CJS6-F1
#
_entry.id   AF-A0A5E8CJS6-F1
#
_cell.length_a   1.000
_cell.length_b   1.000
_cell.length_c   1.000
_cell.angle_alpha   90.00
_cell.angle_beta   90.00
_cell.angle_gamma   90.00
#
_symmetry.space_group_name_H-M   'P 1'
#
loop_
_entity.id
_entity.type
_entity.pdbx_description
1 polymer ?
#
loop_
_entity_poly.entity_id
_entity_poly.type
_entity_poly.pdbx_seq_one_letter_code
_entity_poly.pdbx_strand_id
1 'polypeptide(L)'
;MPSGLIQLVSLGVNDLFLTGDPQITFFKIVYRRYTNFSIQTIELSFDEIPDFGKKIVCNIPSNGDLIHKSYLKIELPSFDVSKLNIDIKTKYSTFKQTKINDLEAEKEKAKNNYMNTKDYSYYIIEAYKIFLQTMRAENVTITDVKTVIINYNTRYSTEIKKSMLLMNSELINRTNIISYIINYQRSGNINFRTELSGVAKIMYDFLKAFLNKIFVRWQTLNNNLTDLNKSDIKFAWIKNIGNFIFNKVELEIGGHIIETRTSDWMYIMETSKLPFEKRNIYDKLIGNIPVLTNYNNNSKDNYILYIPLEFSFCKHPGLALPLVALRYQDVNININLNSVNNCCYFDDYENTYLETLYLTYEKGQLQLELNNLRDDEGYLLNFQNLKFEKTIGNYSYKFTELNYKILNKKFNLNQNDIEYLLNKYGSYKNDPSIERSLDRIDNENTIDINQFYNMLYTKDYKTQDIIQTFLPIIPESQKQIILNTIHLQDCSLLVDYIFLDNMERQKFAQSHHEYLIEQNYTNSEPITSINNVNIDLSFFHPIKELMWYTQPITYITNNKDIYLESKYGNYSNSYLINTNNKSPIIHSQLSLNNINIFPEKQDNLYFTLLPSYKLYKKKLPTGVNVYSFSLFPLEYQPSGSCNFTTFKSKMLRILVDKDYYSDNQILNDKENIVLHVLCSSYNILRIMGGMAAIGFS
;
A
#
# COMPACT_ATOMS: atom_id res chain seq x y z
N MET A 1 35.93 53.36 26.76
CA MET A 1 34.68 52.99 26.05
C MET A 1 34.21 54.09 25.08
N PRO A 2 34.96 54.48 24.02
CA PRO A 2 34.47 55.41 23.00
C PRO A 2 33.89 54.74 21.74
N SER A 3 33.99 53.42 21.61
CA SER A 3 33.75 52.71 20.34
C SER A 3 32.36 52.95 19.72
N GLY A 4 31.28 52.86 20.52
CA GLY A 4 29.92 53.08 20.00
C GLY A 4 29.64 54.53 19.63
N LEU A 5 30.24 55.48 20.35
CA LEU A 5 30.08 56.91 20.07
C LEU A 5 30.87 57.31 18.82
N ILE A 6 32.05 56.73 18.60
CA ILE A 6 32.82 56.88 17.36
C ILE A 6 31.99 56.40 16.16
N GLN A 7 31.29 55.28 16.27
CA GLN A 7 30.41 54.76 15.22
C GLN A 7 29.21 55.68 14.92
N LEU A 8 28.66 56.35 15.94
CA LEU A 8 27.57 57.32 15.74
C LEU A 8 28.06 58.62 15.08
N VAL A 9 29.32 58.99 15.27
CA VAL A 9 29.91 60.19 14.65
C VAL A 9 30.38 59.91 13.22
N SER A 10 30.70 58.66 12.88
CA SER A 10 31.10 58.24 11.53
C SER A 10 29.91 58.12 10.57
N LEU A 11 29.20 59.23 10.32
CA LEU A 11 28.09 59.31 9.37
C LEU A 11 28.58 59.72 7.98
N GLY A 12 28.04 59.09 6.94
CA GLY A 12 28.33 59.35 5.54
C GLY A 12 27.07 59.59 4.69
N VAL A 13 27.28 59.87 3.40
CA VAL A 13 26.17 60.16 2.45
C VAL A 13 25.23 58.96 2.27
N ASN A 14 25.76 57.73 2.39
CA ASN A 14 24.94 56.51 2.27
C ASN A 14 23.96 56.33 3.44
N ASP A 15 24.24 56.91 4.61
CA ASP A 15 23.36 56.82 5.78
C ASP A 15 22.07 57.61 5.61
N LEU A 16 21.99 58.50 4.61
CA LEU A 16 20.77 59.20 4.23
C LEU A 16 19.66 58.21 3.85
N PHE A 17 19.99 57.11 3.18
CA PHE A 17 19.03 56.07 2.77
C PHE A 17 18.54 55.20 3.93
N LEU A 18 19.25 55.20 5.06
CA LEU A 18 18.96 54.33 6.21
C LEU A 18 18.41 55.11 7.40
N THR A 19 18.99 56.26 7.71
CA THR A 19 18.79 57.00 8.97
C THR A 19 18.68 58.52 8.80
N GLY A 20 18.56 59.03 7.56
CA GLY A 20 18.48 60.46 7.28
C GLY A 20 17.32 61.16 7.99
N ASP A 21 16.10 60.67 7.74
CA ASP A 21 14.87 61.09 8.44
C ASP A 21 14.18 59.85 9.03
N PRO A 22 14.56 59.41 10.24
CA PRO A 22 14.07 58.16 10.81
C PRO A 22 12.55 58.18 11.03
N GLN A 23 11.83 57.30 10.33
CA GLN A 23 10.36 57.14 10.45
C GLN A 23 9.96 56.07 11.47
N ILE A 24 10.89 55.19 11.83
CA ILE A 24 10.69 54.10 12.79
C ILE A 24 11.82 54.10 13.82
N THR A 25 11.56 53.55 14.99
CA THR A 25 12.59 53.35 16.01
C THR A 25 12.48 51.95 16.61
N PHE A 26 13.61 51.30 16.80
CA PHE A 26 13.69 49.98 17.44
C PHE A 26 13.68 50.08 18.99
N PHE A 27 13.84 51.29 19.54
CA PHE A 27 13.98 51.51 20.98
C PHE A 27 12.68 51.90 21.68
N LYS A 28 11.59 52.13 20.92
CA LYS A 28 10.28 52.49 21.47
C LYS A 28 9.17 51.72 20.74
N ILE A 29 8.60 50.74 21.41
CA ILE A 29 7.44 49.98 20.94
C ILE A 29 6.17 50.61 21.49
N VAL A 30 5.23 50.97 20.62
CA VAL A 30 3.90 51.47 21.01
C VAL A 30 2.90 50.32 20.93
N TYR A 31 2.45 49.83 22.09
CA TYR A 31 1.41 48.80 22.16
C TYR A 31 0.04 49.37 21.80
N ARG A 32 -0.73 48.65 20.98
CA ARG A 32 -2.11 48.98 20.67
C ARG A 32 -3.03 48.44 21.77
N ARG A 33 -3.96 49.27 22.23
CA ARG A 33 -5.04 48.82 23.12
C ARG A 33 -6.02 47.96 22.31
N TYR A 34 -6.55 46.92 22.92
CA TYR A 34 -7.57 46.03 22.36
C TYR A 34 -8.85 46.10 23.21
N THR A 35 -9.97 45.64 22.67
CA THR A 35 -11.25 45.56 23.39
C THR A 35 -11.23 44.41 24.39
N ASN A 36 -11.95 44.52 25.51
CA ASN A 36 -11.94 43.47 26.51
C ASN A 36 -12.70 42.23 26.02
N PHE A 37 -12.11 41.05 26.14
CA PHE A 37 -12.73 39.77 25.81
C PHE A 37 -12.19 38.66 26.71
N SER A 38 -12.95 37.56 26.83
CA SER A 38 -12.49 36.32 27.46
C SER A 38 -12.74 35.12 26.56
N ILE A 39 -11.95 34.06 26.74
CA ILE A 39 -12.07 32.81 25.97
C ILE A 39 -12.36 31.67 26.94
N GLN A 40 -13.33 30.82 26.60
CA GLN A 40 -13.63 29.60 27.33
C GLN A 40 -13.87 28.44 26.35
N THR A 41 -13.19 27.32 26.56
CA THR A 41 -13.48 26.08 25.84
C THR A 41 -14.68 25.39 26.47
N ILE A 42 -15.70 25.08 25.67
CA ILE A 42 -16.89 24.35 26.10
C ILE A 42 -16.95 23.03 25.32
N GLU A 43 -17.26 21.96 26.04
CA GLU A 43 -17.48 20.62 25.49
C GLU A 43 -18.95 20.46 25.08
N LEU A 44 -19.16 20.10 23.82
CA LEU A 44 -20.48 19.92 23.21
C LEU A 44 -20.69 18.45 22.87
N SER A 45 -21.88 17.96 23.16
CA SER A 45 -22.31 16.61 22.81
C SER A 45 -22.89 16.57 21.38
N PHE A 46 -22.88 15.38 20.78
CA PHE A 46 -23.56 15.12 19.51
C PHE A 46 -25.02 14.73 19.73
N ASP A 47 -25.87 14.99 18.73
CA ASP A 47 -27.30 14.66 18.78
C ASP A 47 -27.54 13.14 18.78
N GLU A 48 -26.68 12.40 18.08
CA GLU A 48 -26.71 10.93 17.98
C GLU A 48 -25.53 10.30 18.73
N ILE A 49 -25.70 9.04 19.17
CA ILE A 49 -24.62 8.28 19.83
C ILE A 49 -23.49 8.04 18.81
N PRO A 50 -22.31 8.65 19.03
CA PRO A 50 -21.21 8.59 18.10
C PRO A 50 -20.61 7.18 18.08
N ASP A 51 -20.42 6.63 16.89
CA ASP A 51 -19.75 5.35 16.70
C ASP A 51 -19.16 5.29 15.28
N PHE A 52 -18.23 4.36 15.06
CA PHE A 52 -17.58 4.19 13.76
C PHE A 52 -18.59 3.95 12.63
N GLY A 53 -18.30 4.53 11.45
CA GLY A 53 -19.15 4.42 10.25
C GLY A 53 -20.45 5.25 10.28
N LYS A 54 -20.76 5.97 11.37
CA LYS A 54 -21.93 6.84 11.47
C LYS A 54 -21.63 8.28 11.05
N LYS A 55 -22.68 8.98 10.63
CA LYS A 55 -22.67 10.44 10.46
C LYS A 55 -23.19 11.06 11.74
N ILE A 56 -22.42 11.95 12.35
CA ILE A 56 -22.79 12.65 13.57
C ILE A 56 -22.89 14.15 13.30
N VAL A 57 -23.84 14.79 13.96
CA VAL A 57 -24.10 16.22 13.85
C VAL A 57 -23.99 16.83 15.25
N CYS A 58 -23.26 17.94 15.35
CA CYS A 58 -23.18 18.74 16.56
C CYS A 58 -23.73 20.14 16.26
N ASN A 59 -24.84 20.49 16.91
CA ASN A 59 -25.36 21.85 16.90
C ASN A 59 -24.56 22.71 17.88
N ILE A 60 -24.05 23.85 17.41
CA ILE A 60 -23.28 24.79 18.23
C ILE A 60 -24.25 25.75 18.94
N PRO A 61 -24.43 25.63 20.27
CA PRO A 61 -25.31 26.52 21.01
C PRO A 61 -24.74 27.95 21.10
N SER A 62 -25.61 28.94 21.25
CA SER A 62 -25.24 30.35 21.41
C SER A 62 -24.77 30.70 22.83
N ASN A 63 -23.84 29.90 23.38
CA ASN A 63 -23.30 30.06 24.73
C ASN A 63 -22.32 31.24 24.86
N GLY A 64 -21.74 31.71 23.75
CA GLY A 64 -20.86 32.87 23.67
C GLY A 64 -21.13 33.70 22.42
N ASP A 65 -20.36 34.77 22.23
CA ASP A 65 -20.63 35.75 21.16
C ASP A 65 -19.95 35.35 19.83
N LEU A 66 -18.74 34.81 19.89
CA LEU A 66 -18.00 34.29 18.74
C LEU A 66 -17.47 32.87 19.03
N ILE A 67 -17.17 32.11 17.98
CA ILE A 67 -16.42 30.84 18.10
C ILE A 67 -15.12 30.89 17.30
N HIS A 68 -14.07 30.24 17.81
CA HIS A 68 -12.75 30.23 17.18
C HIS A 68 -12.20 28.82 16.95
N LYS A 69 -11.42 28.25 17.86
CA LYS A 69 -10.83 26.92 17.63
C LYS A 69 -11.84 25.84 17.94
N SER A 70 -11.82 24.78 17.13
CA SER A 70 -12.59 23.57 17.39
C SER A 70 -11.72 22.33 17.30
N TYR A 71 -11.94 21.42 18.24
CA TYR A 71 -11.25 20.14 18.34
C TYR A 71 -12.27 19.02 18.50
N LEU A 72 -12.09 17.95 17.75
CA LEU A 72 -12.84 16.71 17.92
C LEU A 72 -12.15 15.84 18.97
N LYS A 73 -12.81 15.65 20.12
CA LYS A 73 -12.34 14.77 21.19
C LYS A 73 -12.94 13.38 20.97
N ILE A 74 -12.11 12.36 20.85
CA ILE A 74 -12.55 10.97 20.69
C ILE A 74 -11.83 10.10 21.70
N GLU A 75 -12.56 9.33 22.49
CA GLU A 75 -12.00 8.30 23.36
C GLU A 75 -12.07 6.94 22.68
N LEU A 76 -10.89 6.41 22.34
CA LEU A 76 -10.73 5.06 21.79
C LEU A 76 -10.95 4.03 22.91
N PRO A 77 -11.62 2.90 22.61
CA PRO A 77 -11.84 1.84 23.59
C PRO A 77 -10.55 1.09 23.91
N SER A 78 -10.45 0.57 25.14
CA SER A 78 -9.44 -0.43 25.45
C SER A 78 -9.76 -1.70 24.69
N PHE A 79 -8.77 -2.26 24.01
CA PHE A 79 -8.90 -3.51 23.31
C PHE A 79 -7.96 -4.55 23.90
N ASP A 80 -8.54 -5.64 24.39
CA ASP A 80 -7.80 -6.77 24.94
C ASP A 80 -8.39 -8.07 24.40
N VAL A 81 -7.56 -8.79 23.64
CA VAL A 81 -7.90 -10.10 23.05
C VAL A 81 -8.28 -11.12 24.13
N SER A 82 -7.72 -11.00 25.33
CA SER A 82 -8.02 -11.89 26.45
C SER A 82 -9.45 -11.69 26.99
N LYS A 83 -10.14 -10.60 26.63
CA LYS A 83 -11.50 -10.31 27.07
C LYS A 83 -12.57 -10.64 26.02
N LEU A 84 -12.18 -11.14 24.84
CA LEU A 84 -13.12 -11.60 23.82
C LEU A 84 -13.99 -12.76 24.34
N ASN A 85 -15.26 -12.78 23.94
CA ASN A 85 -16.25 -13.78 24.37
C ASN A 85 -15.77 -15.22 24.14
N ILE A 86 -16.16 -16.12 25.07
CA ILE A 86 -15.75 -17.54 25.08
C ILE A 86 -16.07 -18.23 23.75
N ASP A 87 -17.24 -17.95 23.17
CA ASP A 87 -17.66 -18.54 21.88
C ASP A 87 -16.79 -18.11 20.69
N ILE A 88 -16.21 -16.90 20.74
CA ILE A 88 -15.30 -16.41 19.71
C ILE A 88 -13.96 -17.13 19.85
N LYS A 89 -13.47 -17.26 21.09
CA LYS A 89 -12.22 -17.96 21.39
C LYS A 89 -12.27 -19.44 21.02
N THR A 90 -13.38 -20.13 21.32
CA THR A 90 -13.55 -21.56 21.00
C THR A 90 -13.67 -21.79 19.49
N LYS A 91 -14.37 -20.91 18.76
CA LYS A 91 -14.41 -20.97 17.29
C LYS A 91 -13.04 -20.70 16.66
N TYR A 92 -12.31 -19.71 17.16
CA TYR A 92 -10.96 -19.41 16.69
C TYR A 92 -9.99 -20.55 17.00
N SER A 93 -10.00 -21.10 18.23
CA SER A 93 -9.10 -22.20 18.61
C SER A 93 -9.37 -23.46 17.81
N THR A 94 -10.64 -23.78 17.54
CA THR A 94 -11.03 -24.94 16.72
C THR A 94 -10.54 -24.78 15.28
N PHE A 95 -10.75 -23.60 14.70
CA PHE A 95 -10.28 -23.28 13.35
C PHE A 95 -8.73 -23.29 13.24
N LYS A 96 -8.04 -22.69 14.21
CA LYS A 96 -6.58 -22.72 14.33
C LYS A 96 -6.08 -24.16 14.36
N GLN A 97 -6.72 -25.02 15.15
CA GLN A 97 -6.36 -26.43 15.25
C GLN A 97 -6.59 -27.19 13.94
N THR A 98 -7.70 -26.94 13.22
CA THR A 98 -7.91 -27.57 11.91
C THR A 98 -6.82 -27.17 10.91
N LYS A 99 -6.38 -25.90 10.95
CA LYS A 99 -5.33 -25.43 10.05
C LYS A 99 -3.94 -25.96 10.40
N ILE A 100 -3.63 -26.08 11.69
CA ILE A 100 -2.42 -26.76 12.17
C ILE A 100 -2.38 -28.19 11.61
N ASN A 101 -3.48 -28.93 11.73
CA ASN A 101 -3.55 -30.31 11.25
C ASN A 101 -3.34 -30.41 9.72
N ASP A 102 -3.94 -29.50 8.94
CA ASP A 102 -3.75 -29.45 7.48
C ASP A 102 -2.28 -29.14 7.10
N LEU A 103 -1.67 -28.16 7.77
CA LEU A 103 -0.27 -27.77 7.54
C LEU A 103 0.71 -28.87 7.98
N GLU A 104 0.42 -29.60 9.05
CA GLU A 104 1.20 -30.76 9.47
C GLU A 104 1.16 -31.85 8.40
N ALA A 105 -0.01 -32.12 7.83
CA ALA A 105 -0.16 -33.08 6.74
C ALA A 105 0.61 -32.66 5.48
N GLU A 106 0.57 -31.37 5.11
CA GLU A 106 1.36 -30.85 3.97
C GLU A 106 2.86 -30.84 4.23
N LYS A 107 3.28 -30.48 5.45
CA LYS A 107 4.68 -30.50 5.88
C LYS A 107 5.25 -31.91 5.81
N GLU A 108 4.54 -32.92 6.31
CA GLU A 108 4.98 -34.31 6.24
C GLU A 108 5.05 -34.80 4.78
N LYS A 109 4.10 -34.42 3.91
CA LYS A 109 4.21 -34.68 2.47
C LYS A 109 5.44 -34.03 1.84
N ALA A 110 5.72 -32.76 2.15
CA ALA A 110 6.87 -32.04 1.63
C ALA A 110 8.20 -32.61 2.14
N LYS A 111 8.25 -33.00 3.42
CA LYS A 111 9.39 -33.66 4.05
C LYS A 111 9.68 -35.02 3.41
N ASN A 112 8.65 -35.85 3.22
CA ASN A 112 8.80 -37.14 2.55
C ASN A 112 9.29 -36.98 1.11
N ASN A 113 8.76 -35.99 0.38
CA ASN A 113 9.21 -35.67 -0.97
C ASN A 113 10.69 -35.20 -1.00
N TYR A 114 11.09 -34.35 -0.06
CA TYR A 114 12.49 -33.94 0.10
C TYR A 114 13.40 -35.12 0.40
N MET A 115 13.07 -35.94 1.40
CA MET A 115 13.89 -37.09 1.80
C MET A 115 14.06 -38.09 0.65
N ASN A 116 12.98 -38.42 -0.06
CA ASN A 116 13.02 -39.32 -1.22
C ASN A 116 13.87 -38.75 -2.35
N THR A 117 13.78 -37.44 -2.60
CA THR A 117 14.54 -36.76 -3.66
C THR A 117 16.01 -36.58 -3.27
N LYS A 118 16.30 -36.36 -1.99
CA LYS A 118 17.65 -36.14 -1.45
C LYS A 118 18.56 -37.36 -1.67
N ASP A 119 18.08 -38.55 -1.33
CA ASP A 119 18.88 -39.78 -1.47
C ASP A 119 19.20 -40.10 -2.93
N TYR A 120 18.22 -39.93 -3.83
CA TYR A 120 18.45 -40.01 -5.27
C TYR A 120 19.39 -38.92 -5.78
N SER A 121 19.22 -37.69 -5.29
CA SER A 121 20.04 -36.56 -5.73
C SER A 121 21.50 -36.78 -5.38
N TYR A 122 21.81 -37.25 -4.16
CA TYR A 122 23.18 -37.60 -3.78
C TYR A 122 23.77 -38.65 -4.70
N TYR A 123 23.01 -39.69 -5.00
CA TYR A 123 23.47 -40.75 -5.89
C TYR A 123 23.86 -40.25 -7.29
N ILE A 124 22.99 -39.42 -7.89
CA ILE A 124 23.21 -38.86 -9.22
C ILE A 124 24.33 -37.81 -9.21
N ILE A 125 24.42 -37.01 -8.15
CA ILE A 125 25.50 -36.02 -7.98
C ILE A 125 26.86 -36.70 -7.85
N GLU A 126 26.95 -37.78 -7.07
CA GLU A 126 28.19 -38.56 -6.95
C GLU A 126 28.54 -39.26 -8.27
N ALA A 127 27.55 -39.79 -9.00
CA ALA A 127 27.76 -40.32 -10.35
C ALA A 127 28.32 -39.26 -11.30
N TYR A 128 27.78 -38.03 -11.24
CA TYR A 128 28.24 -36.91 -12.03
C TYR A 128 29.66 -36.47 -11.66
N LYS A 129 30.04 -36.49 -10.38
CA LYS A 129 31.43 -36.21 -9.94
C LYS A 129 32.40 -37.26 -10.48
N ILE A 130 32.07 -38.53 -10.37
CA ILE A 130 32.88 -39.63 -10.91
C ILE A 130 33.02 -39.48 -12.42
N PHE A 131 31.93 -39.15 -13.12
CA PHE A 131 31.93 -38.84 -14.54
C PHE A 131 32.86 -37.66 -14.88
N LEU A 132 32.79 -36.54 -14.16
CA LEU A 132 33.69 -35.40 -14.40
C LEU A 132 35.16 -35.77 -14.14
N GLN A 133 35.45 -36.59 -13.13
CA GLN A 133 36.80 -37.05 -12.83
C GLN A 133 37.36 -37.95 -13.94
N THR A 134 36.57 -38.87 -14.48
CA THR A 134 37.00 -39.71 -15.61
C THR A 134 37.21 -38.88 -16.88
N MET A 135 36.36 -37.88 -17.12
CA MET A 135 36.47 -36.99 -18.28
C MET A 135 37.67 -36.02 -18.23
N ARG A 136 38.38 -35.90 -17.10
CA ARG A 136 39.60 -35.08 -16.98
C ARG A 136 40.87 -35.77 -17.49
N ALA A 137 40.86 -37.09 -17.68
CA ALA A 137 42.03 -37.80 -18.18
C ALA A 137 42.19 -37.64 -19.71
N GLU A 138 43.42 -37.45 -20.18
CA GLU A 138 43.73 -37.01 -21.56
C GLU A 138 43.33 -38.02 -22.66
N ASN A 139 43.37 -39.34 -22.37
CA ASN A 139 43.16 -40.40 -23.36
C ASN A 139 41.91 -41.29 -23.09
N VAL A 140 40.91 -40.78 -22.38
CA VAL A 140 39.70 -41.55 -22.05
C VAL A 140 38.77 -41.72 -23.25
N THR A 141 38.36 -42.97 -23.52
CA THR A 141 37.36 -43.32 -24.53
C THR A 141 35.95 -43.37 -23.93
N ILE A 142 34.91 -43.26 -24.77
CA ILE A 142 33.50 -43.37 -24.34
C ILE A 142 33.25 -44.72 -23.63
N THR A 143 33.90 -45.79 -24.08
CA THR A 143 33.78 -47.12 -23.50
C THR A 143 34.30 -47.15 -22.07
N ASP A 144 35.40 -46.46 -21.79
CA ASP A 144 35.98 -46.38 -20.44
C ASP A 144 35.04 -45.63 -19.48
N VAL A 145 34.45 -44.52 -19.95
CA VAL A 145 33.46 -43.73 -19.18
C VAL A 145 32.23 -44.58 -18.85
N LYS A 146 31.70 -45.32 -19.84
CA LYS A 146 30.54 -46.21 -19.65
C LYS A 146 30.86 -47.31 -18.64
N THR A 147 32.02 -47.96 -18.74
CA THR A 147 32.41 -49.02 -17.81
C THR A 147 32.51 -48.51 -16.36
N VAL A 148 33.09 -47.33 -16.13
CA VAL A 148 33.19 -46.75 -14.78
C VAL A 148 31.80 -46.44 -14.20
N ILE A 149 30.91 -45.86 -15.00
CA ILE A 149 29.55 -45.52 -14.56
C ILE A 149 28.67 -46.77 -14.37
N ILE A 150 28.83 -47.81 -15.20
CA ILE A 150 28.17 -49.11 -15.03
C ILE A 150 28.61 -49.77 -13.71
N ASN A 151 29.91 -49.75 -13.40
CA ASN A 151 30.44 -50.31 -12.14
C ASN A 151 29.95 -49.54 -10.91
N TYR A 152 29.80 -48.22 -11.01
CA TYR A 152 29.17 -47.42 -9.95
C TYR A 152 27.68 -47.77 -9.80
N ASN A 153 26.96 -47.89 -10.91
CA ASN A 153 25.53 -48.19 -10.91
C ASN A 153 25.21 -49.58 -10.34
N THR A 154 26.05 -50.58 -10.57
CA THR A 154 25.85 -51.94 -10.03
C THR A 154 26.08 -52.01 -8.52
N ARG A 155 27.03 -51.23 -7.99
CA ARG A 155 27.39 -51.20 -6.56
C ARG A 155 26.30 -50.63 -5.63
N TYR A 156 25.47 -49.70 -6.12
CA TYR A 156 24.50 -48.96 -5.29
C TYR A 156 23.03 -49.23 -5.65
N SER A 157 22.76 -50.23 -6.50
CA SER A 157 21.47 -50.42 -7.16
C SER A 157 20.27 -50.80 -6.28
N THR A 158 20.46 -51.26 -5.03
CA THR A 158 19.37 -51.85 -4.23
C THR A 158 18.62 -50.85 -3.35
N GLU A 159 19.29 -49.90 -2.71
CA GLU A 159 18.64 -48.89 -1.85
C GLU A 159 17.99 -47.77 -2.67
N ILE A 160 18.55 -47.46 -3.83
CA ILE A 160 18.16 -46.31 -4.65
C ILE A 160 16.97 -46.65 -5.55
N LYS A 161 16.82 -47.91 -5.97
CA LYS A 161 15.61 -48.36 -6.66
C LYS A 161 14.36 -48.15 -5.80
N LYS A 162 14.47 -48.23 -4.47
CA LYS A 162 13.36 -47.95 -3.54
C LYS A 162 13.01 -46.46 -3.51
N SER A 163 13.99 -45.55 -3.47
CA SER A 163 13.73 -44.10 -3.54
C SER A 163 13.23 -43.67 -4.93
N MET A 164 13.70 -44.29 -6.01
CA MET A 164 13.21 -44.08 -7.39
C MET A 164 11.75 -44.49 -7.61
N LEU A 165 11.27 -45.53 -6.91
CA LEU A 165 9.86 -45.96 -6.95
C LEU A 165 8.89 -44.97 -6.31
N LEU A 166 9.37 -44.14 -5.38
CA LEU A 166 8.57 -43.20 -4.57
C LEU A 166 8.65 -41.75 -5.07
N MET A 167 9.30 -41.52 -6.22
CA MET A 167 9.53 -40.21 -6.82
C MET A 167 8.71 -40.00 -8.10
N ASN A 168 8.61 -38.74 -8.54
CA ASN A 168 7.99 -38.40 -9.82
C ASN A 168 8.82 -38.97 -10.99
N SER A 169 8.20 -39.79 -11.84
CA SER A 169 8.83 -40.43 -13.00
C SER A 169 9.37 -39.41 -14.01
N GLU A 170 8.74 -38.24 -14.13
CA GLU A 170 9.18 -37.18 -15.03
C GLU A 170 10.49 -36.53 -14.56
N LEU A 171 10.67 -36.37 -13.25
CA LEU A 171 11.92 -35.87 -12.66
C LEU A 171 13.06 -36.85 -12.96
N ILE A 172 12.85 -38.13 -12.67
CA ILE A 172 13.83 -39.19 -12.91
C ILE A 172 14.25 -39.20 -14.38
N ASN A 173 13.31 -39.09 -15.32
CA ASN A 173 13.60 -39.08 -16.74
C ASN A 173 14.45 -37.87 -17.18
N ARG A 174 14.25 -36.71 -16.55
CA ARG A 174 15.01 -35.47 -16.86
C ARG A 174 16.36 -35.40 -16.14
N THR A 175 16.58 -36.14 -15.05
CA THR A 175 17.78 -36.02 -14.21
C THR A 175 18.66 -37.27 -14.13
N ASN A 176 18.27 -38.39 -14.74
CA ASN A 176 19.05 -39.63 -14.68
C ASN A 176 20.29 -39.60 -15.58
N ILE A 177 21.34 -38.93 -15.08
CA ILE A 177 22.64 -38.78 -15.72
C ILE A 177 23.28 -40.14 -16.04
N ILE A 178 23.11 -41.13 -15.15
CA ILE A 178 23.66 -42.48 -15.33
C ILE A 178 23.07 -43.15 -16.58
N SER A 179 21.74 -43.15 -16.72
CA SER A 179 21.08 -43.72 -17.90
C SER A 179 21.45 -42.97 -19.18
N TYR A 180 21.59 -41.64 -19.11
CA TYR A 180 22.03 -40.84 -20.24
C TYR A 180 23.44 -41.22 -20.71
N ILE A 181 24.40 -41.35 -19.78
CA ILE A 181 25.79 -41.74 -20.09
C ILE A 181 25.85 -43.16 -20.67
N ILE A 182 25.13 -44.12 -20.08
CA ILE A 182 25.14 -45.53 -20.54
C ILE A 182 24.58 -45.64 -21.96
N ASN A 183 23.47 -44.95 -22.24
CA ASN A 183 22.77 -45.04 -23.52
C ASN A 183 23.29 -44.07 -24.59
N TYR A 184 24.27 -43.22 -24.28
CA TYR A 184 24.81 -42.26 -25.23
C TYR A 184 25.36 -42.95 -26.49
N GLN A 185 24.89 -42.50 -27.66
CA GLN A 185 25.39 -42.89 -28.97
C GLN A 185 25.94 -41.65 -29.67
N ARG A 186 27.09 -41.79 -30.33
CA ARG A 186 27.77 -40.65 -30.97
C ARG A 186 26.95 -40.14 -32.16
N SER A 187 26.50 -38.88 -32.09
CA SER A 187 25.75 -38.21 -33.16
C SER A 187 26.66 -37.20 -33.88
N GLY A 188 27.18 -37.56 -35.05
CA GLY A 188 27.90 -36.63 -35.94
C GLY A 188 29.34 -36.25 -35.52
N ASN A 189 29.80 -35.09 -36.02
CA ASN A 189 31.19 -34.59 -35.94
C ASN A 189 31.53 -33.80 -34.66
N ILE A 190 30.61 -33.68 -33.70
CA ILE A 190 30.84 -32.94 -32.45
C ILE A 190 31.76 -33.76 -31.53
N ASN A 191 32.63 -33.08 -30.77
CA ASN A 191 33.47 -33.74 -29.78
C ASN A 191 32.58 -34.33 -28.68
N PHE A 192 32.57 -35.66 -28.53
CA PHE A 192 31.75 -36.34 -27.52
C PHE A 192 32.01 -35.81 -26.10
N ARG A 193 33.20 -35.26 -25.83
CA ARG A 193 33.51 -34.68 -24.52
C ARG A 193 32.68 -33.43 -24.23
N THR A 194 32.47 -32.56 -25.21
CA THR A 194 31.73 -31.31 -25.01
C THR A 194 30.23 -31.55 -24.92
N GLU A 195 29.69 -32.44 -25.76
CA GLU A 195 28.26 -32.77 -25.76
C GLU A 195 27.82 -33.49 -24.47
N LEU A 196 28.56 -34.54 -24.09
CA LEU A 196 28.19 -35.42 -22.98
C LEU A 196 28.39 -34.73 -21.62
N SER A 197 29.39 -33.83 -21.51
CA SER A 197 29.58 -33.01 -20.31
C SER A 197 28.57 -31.87 -20.18
N GLY A 198 28.19 -31.21 -21.29
CA GLY A 198 27.20 -30.14 -21.30
C GLY A 198 25.80 -30.62 -20.89
N VAL A 199 25.32 -31.72 -21.49
CA VAL A 199 23.99 -32.27 -21.13
C VAL A 199 23.97 -32.81 -19.70
N ALA A 200 25.02 -33.52 -19.26
CA ALA A 200 25.12 -33.99 -17.88
C ALA A 200 25.17 -32.83 -16.87
N LYS A 201 25.78 -31.69 -17.23
CA LYS A 201 25.78 -30.47 -16.41
C LYS A 201 24.39 -29.85 -16.29
N ILE A 202 23.64 -29.74 -17.39
CA ILE A 202 22.25 -29.24 -17.37
C ILE A 202 21.37 -30.11 -16.47
N MET A 203 21.49 -31.43 -16.57
CA MET A 203 20.76 -32.38 -15.73
C MET A 203 21.13 -32.25 -14.24
N TYR A 204 22.43 -32.03 -13.95
CA TYR A 204 22.93 -31.79 -12.60
C TYR A 204 22.41 -30.47 -12.01
N ASP A 205 22.49 -29.37 -12.76
CA ASP A 205 22.03 -28.05 -12.32
C ASP A 205 20.52 -28.04 -12.09
N PHE A 206 19.75 -28.72 -12.94
CA PHE A 206 18.31 -28.90 -12.76
C PHE A 206 17.97 -29.69 -11.49
N LEU A 207 18.65 -30.81 -11.26
CA LEU A 207 18.47 -31.63 -10.06
C LEU A 207 18.80 -30.85 -8.78
N LYS A 208 19.88 -30.06 -8.80
CA LYS A 208 20.31 -29.21 -7.69
C LYS A 208 19.29 -28.10 -7.41
N ALA A 209 18.81 -27.41 -8.44
CA ALA A 209 17.78 -26.37 -8.30
C ALA A 209 16.46 -26.96 -7.76
N PHE A 210 16.07 -28.13 -8.24
CA PHE A 210 14.87 -28.83 -7.80
C PHE A 210 14.96 -29.27 -6.33
N LEU A 211 16.09 -29.83 -5.91
CA LEU A 211 16.34 -30.21 -4.52
C LEU A 211 16.26 -28.98 -3.59
N ASN A 212 16.88 -27.87 -3.97
CA ASN A 212 16.81 -26.62 -3.23
C ASN A 212 15.37 -26.10 -3.11
N LYS A 213 14.59 -26.16 -4.21
CA LYS A 213 13.18 -25.73 -4.21
C LYS A 213 12.34 -26.53 -3.21
N ILE A 214 12.47 -27.86 -3.19
CA ILE A 214 11.71 -28.70 -2.25
C ILE A 214 12.19 -28.50 -0.82
N PHE A 215 13.49 -28.32 -0.59
CA PHE A 215 14.05 -28.01 0.72
C PHE A 215 13.52 -26.70 1.29
N VAL A 216 13.54 -25.62 0.50
CA VAL A 216 12.98 -24.32 0.88
C VAL A 216 11.51 -24.48 1.23
N ARG A 217 10.71 -25.16 0.39
CA ARG A 217 9.30 -25.43 0.68
C ARG A 217 9.10 -26.13 2.03
N TRP A 218 9.90 -27.16 2.32
CA TRP A 218 9.81 -27.88 3.60
C TRP A 218 10.18 -26.98 4.80
N GLN A 219 11.24 -26.18 4.69
CA GLN A 219 11.66 -25.23 5.72
C GLN A 219 10.61 -24.14 5.96
N THR A 220 10.04 -23.56 4.89
CA THR A 220 8.97 -22.57 4.98
C THR A 220 7.76 -23.14 5.72
N LEU A 221 7.27 -24.33 5.32
CA LEU A 221 6.16 -25.00 6.01
C LEU A 221 6.46 -25.29 7.48
N ASN A 222 7.72 -25.58 7.82
CA ASN A 222 8.13 -25.79 9.20
C ASN A 222 8.09 -24.49 10.03
N ASN A 223 8.63 -23.39 9.48
CA ASN A 223 8.59 -22.08 10.14
C ASN A 223 7.15 -21.60 10.35
N ASN A 224 6.31 -21.77 9.33
CA ASN A 224 4.88 -21.43 9.38
C ASN A 224 4.14 -22.16 10.49
N LEU A 225 4.41 -23.46 10.64
CA LEU A 225 3.81 -24.26 11.69
C LEU A 225 4.28 -23.76 13.07
N THR A 226 5.56 -23.40 13.21
CA THR A 226 6.08 -22.84 14.46
C THR A 226 5.49 -21.47 14.78
N ASP A 227 5.24 -20.64 13.77
CA ASP A 227 4.65 -19.32 13.92
C ASP A 227 3.17 -19.42 14.27
N LEU A 228 2.40 -20.23 13.55
CA LEU A 228 0.99 -20.51 13.82
C LEU A 228 0.78 -21.06 15.24
N ASN A 229 1.65 -21.96 15.69
CA ASN A 229 1.59 -22.51 17.04
C ASN A 229 1.85 -21.43 18.12
N LYS A 230 2.75 -20.47 17.86
CA LYS A 230 3.10 -19.39 18.79
C LYS A 230 2.15 -18.19 18.75
N SER A 231 1.43 -18.00 17.65
CA SER A 231 0.81 -16.72 17.38
C SER A 231 -0.57 -16.59 18.06
N ASP A 232 -0.66 -15.60 18.94
CA ASP A 232 -1.92 -15.04 19.43
C ASP A 232 -2.43 -13.96 18.45
N ILE A 233 -3.71 -13.63 18.53
CA ILE A 233 -4.32 -12.55 17.75
C ILE A 233 -3.58 -11.24 18.06
N LYS A 234 -3.05 -10.59 17.02
CA LYS A 234 -2.43 -9.27 17.13
C LYS A 234 -3.41 -8.18 16.71
N PHE A 235 -3.23 -7.00 17.30
CA PHE A 235 -4.04 -5.82 17.02
C PHE A 235 -3.19 -4.56 17.01
N ALA A 236 -3.55 -3.64 16.11
CA ALA A 236 -3.12 -2.26 16.20
C ALA A 236 -4.11 -1.30 15.52
N TRP A 237 -4.09 -0.07 16.00
CA TRP A 237 -4.73 1.06 15.33
C TRP A 237 -3.88 1.52 14.14
N ILE A 238 -4.51 2.10 13.12
CA ILE A 238 -3.77 2.67 11.98
C ILE A 238 -2.83 3.80 12.42
N LYS A 239 -1.75 3.99 11.66
CA LYS A 239 -0.89 5.17 11.81
C LYS A 239 -1.71 6.43 11.49
N ASN A 240 -1.47 7.50 12.25
CA ASN A 240 -2.23 8.75 12.16
C ASN A 240 -3.76 8.60 12.28
N ILE A 241 -4.25 7.68 13.13
CA ILE A 241 -5.69 7.42 13.32
C ILE A 241 -6.54 8.69 13.47
N GLY A 242 -6.08 9.69 14.22
CA GLY A 242 -6.83 10.93 14.40
C GLY A 242 -7.16 11.69 13.11
N ASN A 243 -6.34 11.59 12.06
CA ASN A 243 -6.65 12.22 10.77
C ASN A 243 -7.62 11.40 9.90
N PHE A 244 -7.72 10.10 10.16
CA PHE A 244 -8.38 9.13 9.27
C PHE A 244 -9.57 8.41 9.92
N ILE A 245 -9.88 8.74 11.17
CA ILE A 245 -11.05 8.26 11.91
C ILE A 245 -12.37 8.80 11.35
N PHE A 246 -12.32 9.87 10.57
CA PHE A 246 -13.42 10.38 9.77
C PHE A 246 -13.00 10.47 8.30
N ASN A 247 -13.97 10.47 7.41
CA ASN A 247 -13.75 10.66 5.97
C ASN A 247 -13.79 12.15 5.60
N LYS A 248 -14.74 12.89 6.20
CA LYS A 248 -14.91 14.32 6.00
C LYS A 248 -15.61 15.00 7.17
N VAL A 249 -15.39 16.30 7.30
CA VAL A 249 -16.01 17.21 8.26
C VAL A 249 -16.58 18.40 7.48
N GLU A 250 -17.81 18.80 7.77
CA GLU A 250 -18.54 19.87 7.07
C GLU A 250 -19.05 20.91 8.09
N LEU A 251 -18.84 22.19 7.78
CA LEU A 251 -19.47 23.31 8.48
C LEU A 251 -20.75 23.67 7.74
N GLU A 252 -21.88 23.57 8.42
CA GLU A 252 -23.20 23.91 7.91
C GLU A 252 -23.77 25.10 8.67
N ILE A 253 -24.30 26.09 7.96
CA ILE A 253 -24.99 27.24 8.56
C ILE A 253 -26.35 27.40 7.89
N GLY A 254 -27.42 27.33 8.67
CA GLY A 254 -28.80 27.51 8.18
C GLY A 254 -29.21 26.54 7.06
N GLY A 255 -28.76 25.29 7.10
CA GLY A 255 -29.07 24.27 6.08
C GLY A 255 -28.11 24.22 4.89
N HIS A 256 -27.10 25.09 4.84
CA HIS A 256 -26.15 25.18 3.72
C HIS A 256 -24.73 24.82 4.16
N ILE A 257 -24.07 23.94 3.40
CA ILE A 257 -22.66 23.58 3.61
C ILE A 257 -21.78 24.77 3.17
N ILE A 258 -21.07 25.35 4.13
CA ILE A 258 -20.17 26.48 3.92
C ILE A 258 -18.76 26.00 3.63
N GLU A 259 -18.25 25.02 4.38
CA GLU A 259 -16.91 24.45 4.19
C GLU A 259 -16.92 22.93 4.35
N THR A 260 -16.08 22.25 3.58
CA THR A 260 -15.82 20.82 3.71
C THR A 260 -14.33 20.58 3.86
N ARG A 261 -13.94 19.67 4.76
CA ARG A 261 -12.56 19.19 4.94
C ARG A 261 -12.55 17.67 4.81
N THR A 262 -11.70 17.15 3.94
CA THR A 262 -11.47 15.70 3.80
C THR A 262 -10.31 15.26 4.68
N SER A 263 -10.31 13.99 5.07
CA SER A 263 -9.24 13.39 5.88
C SER A 263 -7.87 13.48 5.22
N ASP A 264 -7.79 13.20 3.91
CA ASP A 264 -6.56 13.34 3.13
C ASP A 264 -6.05 14.77 3.10
N TRP A 265 -6.92 15.75 2.87
CA TRP A 265 -6.53 17.16 2.88
C TRP A 265 -5.97 17.54 4.26
N MET A 266 -6.64 17.12 5.34
CA MET A 266 -6.17 17.40 6.70
C MET A 266 -4.81 16.76 6.96
N TYR A 267 -4.63 15.49 6.58
CA TYR A 267 -3.35 14.81 6.73
C TYR A 267 -2.21 15.48 5.94
N ILE A 268 -2.42 15.77 4.65
CA ILE A 268 -1.42 16.42 3.78
C ILE A 268 -1.09 17.82 4.31
N MET A 269 -2.10 18.56 4.74
CA MET A 269 -1.94 19.92 5.20
C MET A 269 -1.23 20.00 6.56
N GLU A 270 -1.60 19.15 7.51
CA GLU A 270 -0.97 19.10 8.83
C GLU A 270 0.48 18.61 8.75
N THR A 271 0.76 17.62 7.89
CA THR A 271 2.14 17.15 7.66
C THR A 271 3.04 18.21 7.03
N SER A 272 2.51 19.09 6.18
CA SER A 272 3.28 20.14 5.50
C SER A 272 3.41 21.45 6.28
N LYS A 273 2.40 21.80 7.09
CA LYS A 273 2.38 23.01 7.93
C LYS A 273 3.17 22.89 9.22
N LEU A 274 3.19 21.72 9.86
CA LEU A 274 3.71 21.60 11.21
C LEU A 274 5.25 21.63 11.26
N PRO A 275 5.86 22.52 12.06
CA PRO A 275 7.30 22.52 12.27
C PRO A 275 7.73 21.28 13.07
N PHE A 276 9.00 20.87 12.91
CA PHE A 276 9.56 19.66 13.55
C PHE A 276 9.33 19.62 15.07
N GLU A 277 9.51 20.74 15.75
CA GLU A 277 9.36 20.86 17.21
C GLU A 277 7.96 20.49 17.72
N LYS A 278 6.92 20.79 16.94
CA LYS A 278 5.52 20.53 17.33
C LYS A 278 5.03 19.15 16.89
N ARG A 279 5.80 18.43 16.07
CA ARG A 279 5.35 17.17 15.48
C ARG A 279 5.10 16.09 16.54
N ASN A 280 5.98 15.97 17.52
CA ASN A 280 5.83 14.98 18.60
C ASN A 280 4.57 15.23 19.45
N ILE A 281 4.18 16.50 19.63
CA ILE A 281 2.96 16.86 20.36
C ILE A 281 1.74 16.52 19.51
N TYR A 282 1.78 16.88 18.22
CA TYR A 282 0.72 16.54 17.29
C TYR A 282 0.49 15.03 17.18
N ASP A 283 1.56 14.24 17.03
CA ASP A 283 1.47 12.78 16.96
C ASP A 283 0.80 12.18 18.21
N LYS A 284 0.97 12.79 19.39
CA LYS A 284 0.23 12.41 20.61
C LYS A 284 -1.25 12.80 20.54
N LEU A 285 -1.58 13.99 20.04
CA LEU A 285 -2.96 14.46 19.91
C LEU A 285 -3.79 13.57 18.97
N ILE A 286 -3.17 13.10 17.88
CA ILE A 286 -3.83 12.25 16.88
C ILE A 286 -3.61 10.74 17.07
N GLY A 287 -2.99 10.32 18.18
CA GLY A 287 -2.79 8.90 18.50
C GLY A 287 -1.79 8.16 17.60
N ASN A 288 -0.90 8.88 16.92
CA ASN A 288 0.19 8.31 16.13
C ASN A 288 1.39 7.93 17.04
N ILE A 289 1.12 7.08 18.03
CA ILE A 289 2.10 6.65 19.03
C ILE A 289 2.33 5.13 18.96
N PRO A 290 3.56 4.64 19.20
CA PRO A 290 3.86 3.20 19.12
C PRO A 290 2.96 2.32 19.99
N VAL A 291 2.47 2.83 21.12
CA VAL A 291 1.56 2.07 22.00
C VAL A 291 0.28 1.65 21.26
N LEU A 292 -0.29 2.54 20.44
CA LEU A 292 -1.49 2.29 19.65
C LEU A 292 -1.18 1.64 18.30
N THR A 293 -0.09 2.04 17.65
CA THR A 293 0.21 1.64 16.27
C THR A 293 1.07 0.38 16.13
N ASN A 294 1.78 -0.05 17.19
CA ASN A 294 2.60 -1.25 17.12
C ASN A 294 1.72 -2.49 17.07
N TYR A 295 1.95 -3.31 16.05
CA TYR A 295 1.24 -4.56 15.85
C TYR A 295 1.72 -5.64 16.82
N ASN A 296 0.97 -5.87 17.89
CA ASN A 296 1.30 -6.86 18.91
C ASN A 296 0.03 -7.45 19.55
N ASN A 297 0.22 -8.45 20.41
CA ASN A 297 -0.83 -9.11 21.20
C ASN A 297 -1.06 -8.43 22.55
N ASN A 298 -0.40 -7.29 22.82
CA ASN A 298 -0.58 -6.57 24.08
C ASN A 298 -1.93 -5.86 24.07
N SER A 299 -2.57 -5.77 25.25
CA SER A 299 -3.75 -4.93 25.42
C SER A 299 -3.45 -3.49 25.04
N LYS A 300 -4.38 -2.86 24.32
CA LYS A 300 -4.37 -1.43 24.05
C LYS A 300 -5.28 -0.78 25.08
N ASP A 301 -4.75 0.16 25.85
CA ASP A 301 -5.54 0.90 26.83
C ASP A 301 -6.40 1.98 26.16
N ASN A 302 -7.39 2.51 26.89
CA ASN A 302 -8.16 3.67 26.44
C ASN A 302 -7.22 4.84 26.12
N TYR A 303 -7.51 5.56 25.04
CA TYR A 303 -6.72 6.72 24.66
C TYR A 303 -7.60 7.83 24.10
N ILE A 304 -7.39 9.06 24.58
CA ILE A 304 -8.14 10.24 24.15
C ILE A 304 -7.37 10.96 23.04
N LEU A 305 -8.04 11.12 21.90
CA LEU A 305 -7.59 11.90 20.75
C LEU A 305 -8.17 13.31 20.82
N TYR A 306 -7.39 14.31 20.40
CA TYR A 306 -7.82 15.70 20.25
C TYR A 306 -7.45 16.19 18.85
N ILE A 307 -8.40 16.11 17.92
CA ILE A 307 -8.14 16.34 16.50
C ILE A 307 -8.55 17.77 16.12
N PRO A 308 -7.62 18.64 15.68
CA PRO A 308 -7.97 19.99 15.23
C PRO A 308 -8.73 19.94 13.89
N LEU A 309 -9.85 20.67 13.77
CA LEU A 309 -10.67 20.67 12.55
C LEU A 309 -10.24 21.73 11.50
N GLU A 310 -9.42 22.71 11.90
CA GLU A 310 -8.80 23.74 11.04
C GLU A 310 -9.73 24.53 10.08
N PHE A 311 -11.02 24.76 10.40
CA PHE A 311 -11.90 25.61 9.58
C PHE A 311 -11.36 27.05 9.39
N SER A 312 -11.88 27.81 8.42
CA SER A 312 -11.42 29.19 8.17
C SER A 312 -11.45 30.07 9.44
N PHE A 313 -12.51 29.94 10.24
CA PHE A 313 -12.69 30.66 11.49
C PHE A 313 -11.70 30.24 12.60
N CYS A 314 -10.99 29.11 12.44
CA CYS A 314 -9.95 28.66 13.37
C CYS A 314 -8.55 29.24 13.05
N LYS A 315 -8.34 29.81 11.86
CA LYS A 315 -6.99 30.22 11.40
C LYS A 315 -6.47 31.47 12.08
N HIS A 316 -7.35 32.44 12.30
CA HIS A 316 -7.00 33.73 12.89
C HIS A 316 -8.15 34.22 13.77
N PRO A 317 -7.89 34.79 14.97
CA PRO A 317 -8.95 35.29 15.84
C PRO A 317 -9.86 36.34 15.18
N GLY A 318 -9.32 37.13 14.24
CA GLY A 318 -10.10 38.09 13.45
C GLY A 318 -11.07 37.46 12.44
N LEU A 319 -11.03 36.14 12.24
CA LEU A 319 -11.98 35.38 11.42
C LEU A 319 -12.96 34.57 12.28
N ALA A 320 -12.95 34.76 13.61
CA ALA A 320 -13.86 34.07 14.51
C ALA A 320 -15.32 34.27 14.08
N LEU A 321 -16.10 33.18 14.05
CA LEU A 321 -17.45 33.21 13.52
C LEU A 321 -18.40 33.87 14.54
N PRO A 322 -19.11 34.96 14.19
CA PRO A 322 -19.96 35.68 15.14
C PRO A 322 -21.32 35.03 15.32
N LEU A 323 -21.45 34.14 16.30
CA LEU A 323 -22.73 33.52 16.66
C LEU A 323 -23.79 34.56 17.04
N VAL A 324 -23.39 35.66 17.70
CA VAL A 324 -24.31 36.75 18.07
C VAL A 324 -24.97 37.42 16.84
N ALA A 325 -24.33 37.34 15.68
CA ALA A 325 -24.85 37.87 14.42
C ALA A 325 -25.67 36.83 13.62
N LEU A 326 -25.76 35.58 14.08
CA LEU A 326 -26.44 34.45 13.42
C LEU A 326 -27.68 33.99 14.21
N ARG A 327 -28.50 34.94 14.68
CA ARG A 327 -29.64 34.64 15.58
C ARG A 327 -30.76 33.79 14.97
N TYR A 328 -30.86 33.72 13.64
CA TYR A 328 -31.96 33.05 12.94
C TYR A 328 -31.51 31.79 12.17
N GLN A 329 -30.27 31.34 12.37
CA GLN A 329 -29.72 30.16 11.71
C GLN A 329 -28.88 29.36 12.70
N ASP A 330 -29.05 28.04 12.65
CA ASP A 330 -28.23 27.13 13.43
C ASP A 330 -26.88 26.93 12.74
N VAL A 331 -25.83 26.75 13.54
CA VAL A 331 -24.49 26.42 13.08
C VAL A 331 -24.20 24.99 13.49
N ASN A 332 -24.05 24.11 12.51
CA ASN A 332 -23.84 22.69 12.71
C ASN A 332 -22.46 22.27 12.20
N ILE A 333 -21.81 21.35 12.91
CA ILE A 333 -20.64 20.63 12.40
C ILE A 333 -21.04 19.19 12.15
N ASN A 334 -20.98 18.78 10.89
CA ASN A 334 -21.32 17.43 10.45
C ASN A 334 -20.02 16.63 10.26
N ILE A 335 -19.91 15.46 10.89
CA ILE A 335 -18.73 14.60 10.79
C ILE A 335 -19.17 13.23 10.28
N ASN A 336 -18.51 12.76 9.23
CA ASN A 336 -18.71 11.41 8.71
C ASN A 336 -17.61 10.49 9.21
N LEU A 337 -17.87 9.71 10.26
CA LEU A 337 -16.91 8.78 10.85
C LEU A 337 -16.64 7.62 9.88
N ASN A 338 -15.38 7.19 9.85
CA ASN A 338 -14.93 6.07 9.03
C ASN A 338 -15.29 4.74 9.71
N SER A 339 -15.41 3.67 8.92
CA SER A 339 -15.71 2.34 9.45
C SER A 339 -14.56 1.81 10.31
N VAL A 340 -14.87 0.98 11.31
CA VAL A 340 -13.86 0.37 12.20
C VAL A 340 -12.78 -0.37 11.40
N ASN A 341 -13.19 -1.07 10.34
CA ASN A 341 -12.34 -1.85 9.45
C ASN A 341 -11.20 -1.02 8.86
N ASN A 342 -11.45 0.27 8.63
CA ASN A 342 -10.47 1.17 8.06
C ASN A 342 -9.61 1.82 9.16
N CYS A 343 -10.08 1.86 10.40
CA CYS A 343 -9.39 2.51 11.52
C CYS A 343 -8.42 1.57 12.26
N CYS A 344 -8.51 0.26 12.05
CA CYS A 344 -7.65 -0.70 12.73
C CYS A 344 -7.30 -1.89 11.84
N TYR A 345 -6.29 -2.66 12.27
CA TYR A 345 -5.92 -3.89 11.61
C TYR A 345 -5.69 -5.02 12.63
N PHE A 346 -6.16 -6.18 12.23
CA PHE A 346 -6.04 -7.46 12.92
C PHE A 346 -5.48 -8.50 11.95
N ASP A 347 -5.09 -9.65 12.48
CA ASP A 347 -4.72 -10.82 11.70
C ASP A 347 -5.87 -11.21 10.74
N ASP A 348 -5.71 -10.99 9.44
CA ASP A 348 -6.66 -11.40 8.40
C ASP A 348 -5.84 -11.80 7.17
N TYR A 349 -5.83 -13.10 6.90
CA TYR A 349 -4.93 -13.78 5.98
C TYR A 349 -5.70 -14.60 4.94
N GLU A 350 -7.00 -14.37 4.78
CA GLU A 350 -7.78 -15.07 3.74
C GLU A 350 -7.20 -14.76 2.36
N ASN A 351 -6.83 -13.50 2.09
CA ASN A 351 -6.14 -13.10 0.85
C ASN A 351 -4.72 -13.68 0.74
N THR A 352 -3.94 -13.69 1.81
CA THR A 352 -2.56 -14.23 1.78
C THR A 352 -2.55 -15.75 1.60
N TYR A 353 -3.52 -16.46 2.16
CA TYR A 353 -3.71 -17.90 1.93
C TYR A 353 -4.16 -18.17 0.48
N LEU A 354 -5.10 -17.37 -0.05
CA LEU A 354 -5.49 -17.46 -1.46
C LEU A 354 -4.30 -17.17 -2.38
N GLU A 355 -3.43 -16.21 -2.06
CA GLU A 355 -2.17 -15.94 -2.76
C GLU A 355 -1.20 -17.14 -2.72
N THR A 356 -1.14 -17.87 -1.60
CA THR A 356 -0.28 -19.07 -1.49
C THR A 356 -0.75 -20.27 -2.31
N LEU A 357 -2.00 -20.23 -2.82
CA LEU A 357 -2.51 -21.22 -3.79
C LEU A 357 -2.02 -20.93 -5.23
N TYR A 358 -1.36 -19.79 -5.46
CA TYR A 358 -0.74 -19.45 -6.74
C TYR A 358 0.74 -19.80 -6.74
N LEU A 359 1.18 -20.52 -7.77
CA LEU A 359 2.58 -20.82 -8.04
C LEU A 359 3.13 -19.81 -9.04
N THR A 360 4.14 -19.03 -8.65
CA THR A 360 4.91 -18.17 -9.56
C THR A 360 6.08 -18.96 -10.19
N TYR A 361 6.27 -18.78 -11.49
CA TYR A 361 7.44 -19.26 -12.24
C TYR A 361 8.29 -18.07 -12.68
N GLU A 362 9.62 -18.22 -12.73
CA GLU A 362 10.48 -17.17 -13.29
C GLU A 362 10.44 -17.16 -14.82
N LYS A 363 10.51 -15.97 -15.39
CA LYS A 363 10.57 -15.75 -16.84
C LYS A 363 11.90 -16.27 -17.39
N GLY A 364 11.85 -17.30 -18.24
CA GLY A 364 13.02 -17.87 -18.92
C GLY A 364 12.83 -19.27 -19.51
N GLN A 365 11.74 -19.97 -19.19
CA GLN A 365 11.56 -21.37 -19.62
C GLN A 365 10.47 -21.63 -20.67
N LEU A 366 9.80 -20.60 -21.22
CA LEU A 366 8.77 -20.79 -22.26
C LEU A 366 8.88 -19.71 -23.34
N GLN A 367 9.25 -20.11 -24.56
CA GLN A 367 9.05 -19.32 -25.77
C GLN A 367 7.60 -19.54 -26.27
N LEU A 368 6.86 -18.46 -26.51
CA LEU A 368 5.55 -18.45 -27.16
C LEU A 368 5.59 -17.39 -28.27
N GLU A 369 5.29 -17.79 -29.51
CA GLU A 369 4.92 -16.86 -30.58
C GLU A 369 3.39 -16.79 -30.75
N LEU A 370 2.93 -15.61 -31.16
CA LEU A 370 1.57 -15.08 -30.98
C LEU A 370 0.52 -15.56 -32.01
N ASN A 371 -0.73 -15.59 -31.52
CA ASN A 371 -1.98 -15.16 -32.17
C ASN A 371 -2.89 -16.13 -32.94
N ASN A 372 -2.66 -17.44 -32.98
CA ASN A 372 -3.74 -18.40 -33.29
C ASN A 372 -3.46 -19.73 -32.58
N LEU A 373 -4.12 -19.98 -31.45
CA LEU A 373 -4.09 -21.31 -30.85
C LEU A 373 -5.02 -22.21 -31.68
N ARG A 374 -4.40 -23.03 -32.52
CA ARG A 374 -5.00 -24.23 -33.07
C ARG A 374 -4.42 -25.42 -32.30
N ASP A 375 -5.21 -26.45 -32.09
CA ASP A 375 -4.67 -27.70 -31.54
C ASP A 375 -3.84 -28.44 -32.61
N ASP A 376 -3.24 -29.56 -32.21
CA ASP A 376 -2.30 -30.35 -33.03
C ASP A 376 -2.94 -30.96 -34.31
N GLU A 377 -4.25 -30.78 -34.53
CA GLU A 377 -4.97 -31.16 -35.76
C GLU A 377 -5.39 -29.96 -36.63
N GLY A 378 -5.07 -28.73 -36.22
CA GLY A 378 -5.28 -27.53 -37.03
C GLY A 378 -6.67 -26.88 -36.93
N TYR A 379 -7.49 -27.24 -35.93
CA TYR A 379 -8.79 -26.60 -35.72
C TYR A 379 -8.67 -25.30 -34.94
N LEU A 380 -9.39 -24.28 -35.42
CA LEU A 380 -9.42 -22.96 -34.78
C LEU A 380 -10.16 -23.07 -33.43
N LEU A 381 -9.44 -22.94 -32.32
CA LEU A 381 -10.08 -22.76 -31.02
C LEU A 381 -10.74 -21.39 -31.02
N ASN A 382 -12.05 -21.38 -31.19
CA ASN A 382 -12.82 -20.14 -31.19
C ASN A 382 -13.06 -19.74 -29.73
N PHE A 383 -12.20 -18.87 -29.20
CA PHE A 383 -12.29 -18.39 -27.83
C PHE A 383 -13.33 -17.28 -27.74
N GLN A 384 -14.47 -17.57 -27.12
CA GLN A 384 -15.29 -16.51 -26.53
C GLN A 384 -15.09 -16.55 -25.01
N ASN A 385 -14.29 -15.57 -24.56
CA ASN A 385 -14.02 -15.15 -23.18
C ASN A 385 -12.79 -15.75 -22.47
N LEU A 386 -11.62 -15.48 -23.04
CA LEU A 386 -10.35 -15.35 -22.31
C LEU A 386 -10.24 -13.92 -21.77
N LYS A 387 -10.02 -13.74 -20.46
CA LYS A 387 -9.52 -12.47 -19.91
C LYS A 387 -8.04 -12.63 -19.58
N PHE A 388 -7.21 -12.01 -20.41
CA PHE A 388 -5.78 -11.85 -20.18
C PHE A 388 -5.54 -10.75 -19.15
N GLU A 389 -4.88 -11.05 -18.04
CA GLU A 389 -4.32 -10.04 -17.15
C GLU A 389 -2.80 -10.15 -17.21
N LYS A 390 -2.17 -9.03 -17.57
CA LYS A 390 -0.74 -8.92 -17.83
C LYS A 390 -0.05 -8.60 -16.51
N THR A 391 0.32 -9.62 -15.78
CA THR A 391 1.32 -9.47 -14.72
C THR A 391 2.70 -9.39 -15.37
N ILE A 392 3.66 -8.79 -14.69
CA ILE A 392 5.07 -9.06 -14.99
C ILE A 392 5.33 -10.53 -14.62
N GLY A 393 4.96 -11.44 -15.53
CA GLY A 393 5.57 -12.76 -15.63
C GLY A 393 4.77 -14.04 -15.37
N ASN A 394 3.47 -14.10 -15.02
CA ASN A 394 2.75 -15.41 -14.88
C ASN A 394 1.21 -15.37 -15.05
N TYR A 395 0.62 -16.46 -15.58
CA TYR A 395 -0.82 -16.68 -15.80
C TYR A 395 -1.38 -17.86 -14.97
N SER A 396 -2.69 -17.86 -14.63
CA SER A 396 -3.38 -18.97 -13.92
C SER A 396 -4.78 -19.28 -14.49
N TYR A 397 -5.29 -20.52 -14.34
CA TYR A 397 -6.51 -21.03 -14.99
C TYR A 397 -7.49 -21.76 -14.03
N LYS A 398 -8.80 -21.63 -14.27
CA LYS A 398 -9.91 -22.35 -13.58
C LYS A 398 -10.80 -23.09 -14.59
N PHE A 399 -11.19 -24.33 -14.30
CA PHE A 399 -11.92 -25.22 -15.21
C PHE A 399 -13.43 -25.30 -14.91
N THR A 400 -14.23 -25.55 -15.95
CA THR A 400 -15.70 -25.52 -15.95
C THR A 400 -16.40 -26.88 -16.08
N GLU A 401 -15.74 -27.99 -16.42
CA GLU A 401 -16.40 -29.32 -16.48
C GLU A 401 -15.58 -30.50 -15.90
N LEU A 402 -16.30 -31.50 -15.39
CA LEU A 402 -15.82 -32.60 -14.52
C LEU A 402 -15.42 -33.87 -15.33
N ASN A 403 -14.22 -34.42 -15.09
CA ASN A 403 -13.71 -35.67 -15.67
C ASN A 403 -13.38 -36.73 -14.58
N TYR A 404 -13.48 -38.04 -14.91
CA TYR A 404 -13.03 -39.20 -14.10
C TYR A 404 -11.76 -38.96 -13.26
N LYS A 405 -10.68 -38.49 -13.90
CA LYS A 405 -9.38 -38.27 -13.25
C LYS A 405 -9.42 -37.09 -12.27
N ILE A 406 -10.35 -36.14 -12.46
CA ILE A 406 -10.55 -35.01 -11.57
C ILE A 406 -11.43 -35.42 -10.38
N LEU A 407 -12.54 -36.15 -10.62
CA LEU A 407 -13.44 -36.64 -9.57
C LEU A 407 -12.74 -37.56 -8.58
N ASN A 408 -12.01 -38.55 -9.09
CA ASN A 408 -11.34 -39.54 -8.26
C ASN A 408 -10.20 -38.90 -7.43
N LYS A 409 -9.47 -37.96 -8.04
CA LYS A 409 -8.34 -37.28 -7.40
C LYS A 409 -8.75 -36.15 -6.44
N LYS A 410 -10.00 -35.66 -6.55
CA LYS A 410 -10.52 -34.55 -5.74
C LYS A 410 -11.41 -35.02 -4.57
N PHE A 411 -12.13 -36.14 -4.71
CA PHE A 411 -13.07 -36.63 -3.68
C PHE A 411 -12.79 -38.04 -3.12
N ASN A 412 -11.82 -38.79 -3.66
CA ASN A 412 -11.49 -40.15 -3.20
C ASN A 412 -12.71 -41.10 -3.10
N LEU A 413 -13.60 -41.09 -4.10
CA LEU A 413 -14.76 -41.97 -4.16
C LEU A 413 -14.39 -43.38 -4.68
N ASN A 414 -15.20 -44.38 -4.35
CA ASN A 414 -14.97 -45.76 -4.75
C ASN A 414 -15.39 -46.04 -6.22
N GLN A 415 -14.91 -47.14 -6.77
CA GLN A 415 -14.91 -47.40 -8.21
C GLN A 415 -16.32 -47.57 -8.82
N ASN A 416 -17.29 -48.06 -8.04
CA ASN A 416 -18.67 -48.32 -8.50
C ASN A 416 -19.49 -47.03 -8.73
N ASP A 417 -19.30 -45.99 -7.91
CA ASP A 417 -20.02 -44.71 -8.04
C ASP A 417 -19.49 -43.87 -9.22
N ILE A 418 -18.20 -44.03 -9.50
CA ILE A 418 -17.50 -43.39 -10.62
C ILE A 418 -17.86 -44.07 -11.95
N GLU A 419 -18.03 -45.39 -11.98
CA GLU A 419 -18.51 -46.14 -13.13
C GLU A 419 -19.98 -45.81 -13.48
N TYR A 420 -20.84 -45.56 -12.50
CA TYR A 420 -22.23 -45.08 -12.72
C TYR A 420 -22.27 -43.73 -13.46
N LEU A 421 -21.36 -42.81 -13.12
CA LEU A 421 -21.28 -41.47 -13.70
C LEU A 421 -20.62 -41.45 -15.09
N LEU A 422 -19.63 -42.31 -15.31
CA LEU A 422 -18.92 -42.42 -16.60
C LEU A 422 -19.73 -43.18 -17.66
N ASN A 423 -20.48 -44.22 -17.26
CA ASN A 423 -21.37 -44.96 -18.18
C ASN A 423 -22.49 -44.10 -18.78
N LYS A 424 -22.75 -42.93 -18.20
CA LYS A 424 -23.77 -42.01 -18.70
C LYS A 424 -23.24 -41.06 -19.78
N TYR A 425 -21.91 -40.82 -19.91
CA TYR A 425 -21.40 -39.64 -20.67
C TYR A 425 -20.11 -39.74 -21.55
N GLY A 426 -19.37 -40.87 -21.67
CA GLY A 426 -18.48 -41.17 -22.85
C GLY A 426 -17.07 -40.52 -23.04
N SER A 427 -16.20 -41.08 -23.93
CA SER A 427 -14.70 -40.99 -24.00
C SER A 427 -14.06 -40.53 -25.36
N TYR A 428 -12.71 -40.36 -25.45
CA TYR A 428 -11.91 -40.03 -26.68
C TYR A 428 -10.44 -40.60 -26.75
N LYS A 429 -9.74 -40.47 -27.91
CA LYS A 429 -8.47 -41.12 -28.39
C LYS A 429 -7.26 -40.15 -28.71
N ASN A 430 -6.05 -40.71 -28.92
CA ASN A 430 -4.65 -40.16 -29.05
C ASN A 430 -4.20 -39.58 -30.43
N ASP A 431 -3.09 -38.79 -30.54
CA ASP A 431 -1.70 -39.17 -31.02
C ASP A 431 -0.75 -37.92 -31.26
N PRO A 432 0.44 -37.95 -31.96
CA PRO A 432 1.74 -37.44 -31.45
C PRO A 432 2.46 -36.41 -32.37
N SER A 433 3.48 -35.67 -31.88
CA SER A 433 4.75 -35.33 -32.60
C SER A 433 5.37 -33.96 -32.23
N ILE A 434 6.71 -33.94 -32.40
CA ILE A 434 7.62 -32.80 -32.66
C ILE A 434 8.51 -32.34 -31.49
N GLU A 435 9.71 -32.93 -31.53
CA GLU A 435 10.97 -32.47 -30.95
C GLU A 435 11.53 -31.20 -31.62
N ARG A 436 12.54 -30.63 -30.94
CA ARG A 436 13.54 -29.62 -31.33
C ARG A 436 13.03 -28.20 -31.07
N SER A 437 13.67 -27.39 -30.23
CA SER A 437 15.07 -26.94 -30.31
C SER A 437 15.27 -26.01 -29.08
N LEU A 438 16.34 -25.99 -28.26
CA LEU A 438 17.62 -25.26 -28.40
C LEU A 438 18.19 -25.16 -26.96
N ASP A 439 19.38 -25.66 -26.61
CA ASP A 439 20.70 -25.05 -26.79
C ASP A 439 20.85 -23.62 -26.20
N ARG A 440 21.54 -23.47 -25.05
CA ARG A 440 22.86 -22.78 -24.93
C ARG A 440 23.28 -22.27 -23.52
N ILE A 441 24.52 -22.63 -23.16
CA ILE A 441 25.60 -21.81 -22.54
C ILE A 441 26.06 -22.11 -21.09
N ASP A 442 27.37 -22.38 -21.03
CA ASP A 442 28.31 -22.62 -19.93
C ASP A 442 28.94 -21.37 -19.30
N ASN A 443 29.56 -21.60 -18.12
CA ASN A 443 30.77 -20.99 -17.47
C ASN A 443 30.43 -20.49 -16.04
N GLU A 444 31.13 -20.75 -14.91
CA GLU A 444 32.54 -20.99 -14.58
C GLU A 444 32.69 -21.63 -13.16
N ASN A 445 33.63 -22.59 -13.04
CA ASN A 445 34.62 -22.93 -11.97
C ASN A 445 34.35 -22.92 -10.43
N THR A 446 34.41 -24.14 -9.86
CA THR A 446 35.13 -24.66 -8.65
C THR A 446 35.25 -23.81 -7.35
N ILE A 447 34.58 -24.26 -6.28
CA ILE A 447 34.78 -23.83 -4.88
C ILE A 447 34.82 -25.04 -3.93
N ASP A 448 35.73 -24.98 -2.94
CA ASP A 448 36.03 -25.98 -1.90
C ASP A 448 34.85 -26.28 -0.96
N ILE A 449 34.71 -27.54 -0.55
CA ILE A 449 33.48 -28.14 0.02
C ILE A 449 33.10 -27.55 1.38
N ASN A 450 34.06 -27.16 2.22
CA ASN A 450 33.77 -26.55 3.53
C ASN A 450 33.53 -25.03 3.44
N GLN A 451 34.06 -24.36 2.40
CA GLN A 451 33.65 -23.00 2.06
C GLN A 451 32.27 -22.97 1.39
N PHE A 452 31.89 -24.01 0.64
CA PHE A 452 30.58 -24.17 0.02
C PHE A 452 29.44 -24.32 1.05
N TYR A 453 29.66 -25.02 2.17
CA TYR A 453 28.70 -25.09 3.27
C TYR A 453 28.51 -23.76 4.00
N ASN A 454 29.56 -22.94 4.12
CA ASN A 454 29.47 -21.59 4.69
C ASN A 454 28.95 -20.55 3.66
N MET A 455 29.17 -20.76 2.35
CA MET A 455 28.60 -19.94 1.27
C MET A 455 27.10 -20.15 1.08
N LEU A 456 26.59 -21.36 1.34
CA LEU A 456 25.14 -21.63 1.38
C LEU A 456 24.41 -20.82 2.47
N TYR A 457 25.13 -20.39 3.51
CA TYR A 457 24.61 -19.47 4.54
C TYR A 457 25.07 -18.02 4.37
N THR A 458 26.14 -17.74 3.62
CA THR A 458 26.67 -16.40 3.45
C THR A 458 27.22 -16.16 2.04
N LYS A 459 26.49 -15.33 1.29
CA LYS A 459 26.83 -14.63 0.03
C LYS A 459 26.42 -15.31 -1.29
N ASP A 460 25.55 -14.56 -1.97
CA ASP A 460 25.27 -14.50 -3.41
C ASP A 460 24.19 -15.38 -4.05
N TYR A 461 23.34 -16.00 -3.24
CA TYR A 461 21.92 -16.02 -3.59
C TYR A 461 21.18 -15.13 -2.59
N LYS A 462 20.74 -13.96 -3.05
CA LYS A 462 19.73 -13.16 -2.35
C LYS A 462 18.38 -13.89 -2.37
N THR A 463 18.32 -15.10 -1.82
CA THR A 463 17.06 -15.71 -1.38
C THR A 463 16.64 -15.06 -0.05
N GLN A 464 16.58 -13.73 -0.02
CA GLN A 464 15.67 -13.02 0.86
C GLN A 464 14.22 -13.12 0.34
N ASP A 465 14.01 -13.69 -0.86
CA ASP A 465 12.72 -13.67 -1.54
C ASP A 465 11.74 -14.81 -1.19
N ILE A 466 12.03 -15.76 -0.29
CA ILE A 466 11.02 -16.77 0.10
C ILE A 466 11.14 -17.16 1.58
N ILE A 467 11.12 -16.17 2.47
CA ILE A 467 10.61 -16.38 3.82
C ILE A 467 9.39 -15.48 3.99
N GLN A 468 8.31 -15.80 3.28
CA GLN A 468 6.99 -15.45 3.81
C GLN A 468 6.85 -16.28 5.08
N THR A 469 7.08 -15.68 6.24
CA THR A 469 6.60 -16.17 7.53
C THR A 469 5.08 -16.16 7.48
N PHE A 470 4.45 -17.33 7.45
CA PHE A 470 2.99 -17.42 7.47
C PHE A 470 2.52 -17.12 8.88
N LEU A 471 1.56 -16.20 8.97
CA LEU A 471 0.99 -15.71 10.21
C LEU A 471 -0.49 -16.22 10.33
N PRO A 472 -1.05 -16.27 11.56
CA PRO A 472 -2.29 -16.99 11.87
C PRO A 472 -3.58 -16.40 11.30
N ILE A 473 -4.40 -17.24 10.68
CA ILE A 473 -5.64 -16.87 9.98
C ILE A 473 -6.80 -16.58 10.96
N ILE A 474 -7.53 -15.47 10.77
CA ILE A 474 -8.91 -15.26 11.25
C ILE A 474 -9.83 -15.18 10.02
N PRO A 475 -10.90 -15.98 9.90
CA PRO A 475 -11.88 -15.85 8.80
C PRO A 475 -12.57 -14.47 8.79
N GLU A 476 -12.92 -13.92 7.61
CA GLU A 476 -13.61 -12.61 7.49
C GLU A 476 -14.89 -12.52 8.34
N SER A 477 -15.62 -13.65 8.47
CA SER A 477 -16.79 -13.74 9.35
C SER A 477 -16.47 -13.56 10.84
N GLN A 478 -15.32 -14.07 11.31
CA GLN A 478 -14.86 -13.89 12.69
C GLN A 478 -14.26 -12.49 12.90
N LYS A 479 -13.58 -11.95 11.89
CA LYS A 479 -13.08 -10.57 11.87
C LYS A 479 -14.23 -9.58 12.06
N GLN A 480 -15.33 -9.73 11.32
CA GLN A 480 -16.53 -8.89 11.48
C GLN A 480 -17.14 -9.00 12.89
N ILE A 481 -17.13 -10.19 13.49
CA ILE A 481 -17.59 -10.36 14.89
C ILE A 481 -16.69 -9.59 15.86
N ILE A 482 -15.36 -9.63 15.68
CA ILE A 482 -14.41 -8.88 16.53
C ILE A 482 -14.60 -7.37 16.32
N LEU A 483 -14.71 -6.92 15.08
CA LEU A 483 -14.93 -5.50 14.74
C LEU A 483 -16.22 -4.96 15.36
N ASN A 484 -17.28 -5.77 15.39
CA ASN A 484 -18.54 -5.42 16.04
C ASN A 484 -18.46 -5.30 17.58
N THR A 485 -17.32 -5.67 18.19
CA THR A 485 -17.10 -5.42 19.63
C THR A 485 -16.42 -4.08 19.91
N ILE A 486 -15.94 -3.38 18.87
CA ILE A 486 -15.16 -2.17 18.99
C ILE A 486 -16.09 -0.98 18.75
N HIS A 487 -16.40 -0.29 19.84
CA HIS A 487 -17.22 0.93 19.82
C HIS A 487 -16.44 2.09 20.42
N LEU A 488 -16.72 3.31 19.96
CA LEU A 488 -16.18 4.49 20.61
C LEU A 488 -16.68 4.59 22.06
N GLN A 489 -15.78 4.92 22.99
CA GLN A 489 -16.14 5.05 24.40
C GLN A 489 -16.86 6.37 24.66
N ASP A 490 -16.35 7.46 24.09
CA ASP A 490 -16.90 8.80 24.14
C ASP A 490 -16.46 9.59 22.91
N CYS A 491 -17.24 10.57 22.49
CA CYS A 491 -16.88 11.51 21.44
C CYS A 491 -17.64 12.82 21.66
N SER A 492 -16.90 13.93 21.65
CA SER A 492 -17.43 15.26 21.87
C SER A 492 -16.69 16.31 21.05
N LEU A 493 -17.31 17.47 20.88
CA LEU A 493 -16.72 18.61 20.18
C LEU A 493 -16.31 19.68 21.20
N LEU A 494 -15.03 20.02 21.24
CA LEU A 494 -14.51 21.13 22.04
C LEU A 494 -14.48 22.38 21.18
N VAL A 495 -15.15 23.45 21.61
CA VAL A 495 -15.19 24.73 20.90
C VAL A 495 -14.77 25.87 21.82
N ASP A 496 -13.86 26.71 21.36
CA ASP A 496 -13.47 27.94 22.04
C ASP A 496 -14.50 29.05 21.76
N TYR A 497 -15.25 29.42 22.79
CA TYR A 497 -16.16 30.56 22.78
C TYR A 497 -15.44 31.82 23.23
N ILE A 498 -15.70 32.93 22.53
CA ILE A 498 -15.23 34.27 22.86
C ILE A 498 -16.40 35.08 23.38
N PHE A 499 -16.21 35.71 24.53
CA PHE A 499 -17.16 36.60 25.17
C PHE A 499 -16.68 38.02 25.01
N LEU A 500 -17.51 38.88 24.43
CA LEU A 500 -17.19 40.26 24.13
C LEU A 500 -17.81 41.18 25.19
N ASP A 501 -17.21 42.36 25.37
CA ASP A 501 -17.86 43.41 26.14
C ASP A 501 -19.17 43.86 25.46
N ASN A 502 -20.12 44.36 26.26
CA ASN A 502 -21.49 44.67 25.82
C ASN A 502 -21.53 45.62 24.61
N MET A 503 -20.66 46.63 24.58
CA MET A 503 -20.61 47.57 23.46
C MET A 503 -20.17 46.91 22.16
N GLU A 504 -19.15 46.04 22.22
CA GLU A 504 -18.63 45.35 21.05
C GLU A 504 -19.62 44.26 20.59
N ARG A 505 -20.18 43.50 21.53
CA ARG A 505 -21.25 42.52 21.29
C ARG A 505 -22.44 43.12 20.53
N GLN A 506 -22.94 44.28 20.98
CA GLN A 506 -24.03 44.99 20.31
C GLN A 506 -23.64 45.42 18.89
N LYS A 507 -22.40 45.90 18.72
CA LYS A 507 -21.87 46.27 17.41
C LYS A 507 -21.84 45.08 16.47
N PHE A 508 -21.31 43.93 16.90
CA PHE A 508 -21.29 42.70 16.11
C PHE A 508 -22.70 42.21 15.75
N ALA A 509 -23.67 42.32 16.65
CA ALA A 509 -25.04 41.89 16.38
C ALA A 509 -25.77 42.75 15.34
N GLN A 510 -25.40 44.03 15.19
CA GLN A 510 -26.06 45.01 14.32
C GLN A 510 -25.34 45.23 13.00
N SER A 511 -24.01 45.11 12.98
CA SER A 511 -23.21 45.40 11.80
C SER A 511 -23.30 44.31 10.74
N HIS A 512 -23.08 44.70 9.50
CA HIS A 512 -22.86 43.79 8.39
C HIS A 512 -21.41 43.29 8.40
N HIS A 513 -21.23 41.97 8.30
CA HIS A 513 -19.90 41.35 8.27
C HIS A 513 -19.67 40.62 6.95
N GLU A 514 -18.44 40.71 6.45
CA GLU A 514 -17.96 39.92 5.34
C GLU A 514 -16.65 39.24 5.75
N TYR A 515 -16.65 37.92 5.76
CA TYR A 515 -15.48 37.11 6.08
C TYR A 515 -14.95 36.46 4.83
N LEU A 516 -13.65 36.60 4.57
CA LEU A 516 -12.98 35.80 3.56
C LEU A 516 -12.78 34.38 4.11
N ILE A 517 -13.45 33.41 3.51
CA ILE A 517 -13.39 32.00 3.88
C ILE A 517 -12.65 31.19 2.82
N GLU A 518 -12.23 29.99 3.20
CA GLU A 518 -11.62 29.03 2.30
C GLU A 518 -12.47 27.77 2.18
N GLN A 519 -12.81 27.39 0.96
CA GLN A 519 -13.57 26.18 0.67
C GLN A 519 -12.65 25.17 -0.01
N ASN A 520 -12.77 23.89 0.36
CA ASN A 520 -12.02 22.84 -0.31
C ASN A 520 -12.95 21.99 -1.17
N TYR A 521 -12.54 21.77 -2.42
CA TYR A 521 -13.24 20.87 -3.34
C TYR A 521 -12.32 19.73 -3.73
N THR A 522 -12.93 18.56 -3.99
CA THR A 522 -12.23 17.36 -4.43
C THR A 522 -12.85 16.87 -5.73
N ASN A 523 -12.02 16.60 -6.73
CA ASN A 523 -12.39 15.90 -7.95
C ASN A 523 -11.62 14.58 -7.98
N SER A 524 -12.30 13.45 -8.20
CA SER A 524 -11.67 12.12 -8.14
C SER A 524 -12.10 11.29 -9.34
N GLU A 525 -11.15 10.74 -10.10
CA GLU A 525 -11.43 9.91 -11.27
C GLU A 525 -10.57 8.64 -11.26
N PRO A 526 -11.13 7.47 -11.60
CA PRO A 526 -10.37 6.25 -11.76
C PRO A 526 -9.45 6.32 -12.99
N ILE A 527 -8.24 5.82 -12.83
CA ILE A 527 -7.24 5.78 -13.91
C ILE A 527 -7.49 4.55 -14.76
N THR A 528 -7.98 4.77 -15.98
CA THR A 528 -8.33 3.72 -16.95
C THR A 528 -7.23 3.46 -17.99
N SER A 529 -6.24 4.35 -18.12
CA SER A 529 -5.16 4.22 -19.09
C SER A 529 -3.81 4.72 -18.56
N ILE A 530 -2.72 4.17 -19.10
CA ILE A 530 -1.35 4.34 -18.57
C ILE A 530 -0.63 5.54 -19.19
N ASN A 531 -0.89 5.81 -20.47
CA ASN A 531 -0.01 6.68 -21.26
C ASN A 531 -0.39 8.17 -21.18
N ASN A 532 -1.61 8.53 -20.78
CA ASN A 532 -2.04 9.90 -20.48
C ASN A 532 -3.43 9.88 -19.82
N VAL A 533 -3.53 10.28 -18.56
CA VAL A 533 -4.82 10.50 -17.89
C VAL A 533 -5.15 11.98 -18.00
N ASN A 534 -6.24 12.30 -18.68
CA ASN A 534 -6.76 13.66 -18.74
C ASN A 534 -7.97 13.77 -17.81
N ILE A 535 -7.96 14.75 -16.91
CA ILE A 535 -9.09 15.07 -16.05
C ILE A 535 -9.55 16.49 -16.34
N ASP A 536 -10.86 16.64 -16.58
CA ASP A 536 -11.53 17.93 -16.60
C ASP A 536 -11.77 18.42 -15.17
N LEU A 537 -11.21 19.58 -14.83
CA LEU A 537 -11.33 20.19 -13.51
C LEU A 537 -12.63 21.00 -13.42
N SER A 538 -13.61 20.45 -12.73
CA SER A 538 -14.91 21.06 -12.42
C SER A 538 -14.87 22.05 -11.24
N PHE A 539 -13.74 22.77 -11.07
CA PHE A 539 -13.58 23.76 -10.01
C PHE A 539 -14.02 25.17 -10.42
N PHE A 540 -14.48 25.95 -9.44
CA PHE A 540 -14.93 27.33 -9.60
C PHE A 540 -14.27 28.23 -8.54
N HIS A 541 -14.50 29.54 -8.65
CA HIS A 541 -13.99 30.59 -7.76
C HIS A 541 -12.46 30.84 -7.88
N PRO A 542 -11.93 31.87 -7.20
CA PRO A 542 -10.49 32.10 -7.11
C PRO A 542 -9.80 30.98 -6.32
N ILE A 543 -9.08 30.12 -7.03
CA ILE A 543 -8.30 29.01 -6.46
C ILE A 543 -6.94 29.52 -5.97
N LYS A 544 -6.62 29.21 -4.72
CA LYS A 544 -5.34 29.49 -4.07
C LYS A 544 -4.28 28.46 -4.45
N GLU A 545 -4.64 27.18 -4.36
CA GLU A 545 -3.72 26.06 -4.58
C GLU A 545 -4.44 24.83 -5.13
N LEU A 546 -3.70 24.05 -5.92
CA LEU A 546 -4.09 22.73 -6.41
C LEU A 546 -3.14 21.69 -5.83
N MET A 547 -3.70 20.59 -5.34
CA MET A 547 -2.94 19.41 -4.92
C MET A 547 -3.47 18.20 -5.67
N TRP A 548 -2.59 17.28 -6.08
CA TRP A 548 -3.02 16.04 -6.70
C TRP A 548 -2.11 14.88 -6.35
N TYR A 549 -2.71 13.70 -6.24
CA TYR A 549 -2.02 12.45 -5.94
C TYR A 549 -2.83 11.27 -6.48
N THR A 550 -2.16 10.14 -6.66
CA THR A 550 -2.80 8.87 -7.03
C THR A 550 -2.73 7.90 -5.87
N GLN A 551 -3.82 7.17 -5.63
CA GLN A 551 -3.85 6.13 -4.60
C GLN A 551 -4.68 4.93 -5.08
N PRO A 552 -4.25 3.69 -4.83
CA PRO A 552 -5.09 2.51 -5.05
C PRO A 552 -6.27 2.52 -4.07
N ILE A 553 -7.47 2.12 -4.53
CA ILE A 553 -8.65 2.02 -3.66
C ILE A 553 -8.40 1.07 -2.48
N THR A 554 -7.61 0.01 -2.70
CA THR A 554 -7.22 -0.96 -1.67
C THR A 554 -6.49 -0.34 -0.49
N TYR A 555 -5.81 0.79 -0.66
CA TYR A 555 -5.14 1.50 0.44
C TYR A 555 -6.12 2.25 1.35
N ILE A 556 -7.39 2.35 0.94
CA ILE A 556 -8.49 2.99 1.65
C ILE A 556 -9.45 1.93 2.20
N THR A 557 -9.70 0.84 1.44
CA THR A 557 -10.66 -0.22 1.77
C THR A 557 -10.05 -1.41 2.52
N ASN A 558 -8.79 -1.76 2.26
CA ASN A 558 -8.12 -2.93 2.84
C ASN A 558 -6.78 -2.61 3.53
N ASN A 559 -6.39 -1.32 3.62
CA ASN A 559 -5.38 -0.67 4.47
C ASN A 559 -4.08 -1.39 4.82
N LYS A 560 -3.72 -2.53 4.24
CA LYS A 560 -2.62 -3.40 4.66
C LYS A 560 -1.58 -3.53 3.57
N ASP A 561 -0.33 -3.54 4.01
CA ASP A 561 0.80 -4.06 3.24
C ASP A 561 1.08 -5.54 3.58
N ILE A 562 1.97 -6.19 2.82
CA ILE A 562 2.61 -7.48 3.14
C ILE A 562 3.20 -7.48 4.56
N TYR A 563 3.62 -6.31 5.07
CA TYR A 563 4.16 -6.11 6.41
C TYR A 563 3.11 -5.75 7.48
N LEU A 564 1.82 -5.80 7.14
CA LEU A 564 0.69 -5.44 8.01
C LEU A 564 0.73 -3.97 8.49
N GLU A 565 1.41 -3.10 7.74
CA GLU A 565 1.38 -1.66 8.04
C GLU A 565 0.20 -0.96 7.36
N SER A 566 -0.34 0.06 8.02
CA SER A 566 -1.36 0.92 7.44
C SER A 566 -0.87 1.61 6.16
N LYS A 567 -1.59 1.43 5.06
CA LYS A 567 -1.38 2.15 3.79
C LYS A 567 -2.15 3.47 3.69
N TYR A 568 -2.93 3.81 4.72
CA TYR A 568 -3.68 5.05 4.74
C TYR A 568 -2.72 6.25 4.78
N GLY A 569 -2.93 7.24 3.92
CA GLY A 569 -2.00 8.37 3.75
C GLY A 569 -0.69 8.02 3.02
N ASN A 570 -0.61 6.85 2.38
CA ASN A 570 0.48 6.50 1.48
C ASN A 570 0.13 6.85 0.03
N TYR A 571 0.82 7.84 -0.52
CA TYR A 571 0.63 8.33 -1.89
C TYR A 571 1.78 7.91 -2.83
N SER A 572 2.69 7.06 -2.34
CA SER A 572 3.93 6.65 -3.01
C SER A 572 3.87 5.23 -3.58
N ASN A 573 4.85 4.89 -4.41
CA ASN A 573 5.04 3.53 -4.94
C ASN A 573 5.81 2.58 -3.97
N SER A 574 5.76 2.84 -2.66
CA SER A 574 6.57 2.13 -1.64
C SER A 574 6.22 0.66 -1.41
N TYR A 575 5.21 0.11 -2.10
CA TYR A 575 4.86 -1.31 -2.05
C TYR A 575 5.82 -2.20 -2.85
N LEU A 576 6.52 -1.65 -3.85
CA LEU A 576 7.35 -2.49 -4.71
C LEU A 576 8.64 -2.89 -3.99
N ILE A 577 8.78 -4.19 -3.80
CA ILE A 577 10.05 -4.86 -3.46
C ILE A 577 11.11 -4.30 -4.42
N ASN A 578 12.13 -3.63 -3.88
CA ASN A 578 13.22 -2.93 -4.59
C ASN A 578 12.97 -1.51 -5.15
N THR A 579 11.88 -0.80 -4.81
CA THR A 579 11.76 0.62 -5.22
C THR A 579 12.07 1.61 -4.10
N ASN A 580 12.87 2.61 -4.46
CA ASN A 580 13.24 3.73 -3.60
C ASN A 580 12.05 4.70 -3.41
N ASN A 581 10.96 4.29 -2.75
CA ASN A 581 9.86 5.14 -2.28
C ASN A 581 9.63 6.39 -3.17
N LYS A 582 9.18 6.16 -4.42
CA LYS A 582 9.09 7.20 -5.47
C LYS A 582 7.65 7.69 -5.64
N SER A 583 7.51 8.89 -6.23
CA SER A 583 6.22 9.41 -6.68
C SER A 583 5.68 8.53 -7.83
N PRO A 584 4.42 8.08 -7.80
CA PRO A 584 3.83 7.30 -8.89
C PRO A 584 3.55 8.12 -10.15
N ILE A 585 3.44 9.45 -10.01
CA ILE A 585 3.23 10.38 -11.12
C ILE A 585 4.60 10.83 -11.64
N ILE A 586 4.84 10.63 -12.93
CA ILE A 586 6.09 10.99 -13.62
C ILE A 586 6.01 12.40 -14.20
N HIS A 587 4.86 12.80 -14.73
CA HIS A 587 4.68 14.11 -15.34
C HIS A 587 3.27 14.64 -15.10
N SER A 588 3.17 15.96 -14.92
CA SER A 588 1.91 16.68 -14.70
C SER A 588 1.90 17.93 -15.57
N GLN A 589 0.76 18.20 -16.22
CA GLN A 589 0.55 19.36 -17.08
C GLN A 589 -0.85 19.94 -16.87
N LEU A 590 -0.94 21.20 -16.48
CA LEU A 590 -2.19 21.94 -16.38
C LEU A 590 -2.38 22.82 -17.62
N SER A 591 -3.49 22.66 -18.31
CA SER A 591 -3.91 23.52 -19.42
C SER A 591 -5.21 24.26 -19.09
N LEU A 592 -5.18 25.58 -19.20
CA LEU A 592 -6.35 26.46 -19.06
C LEU A 592 -6.64 27.12 -20.40
N ASN A 593 -7.83 26.92 -20.98
CA ASN A 593 -8.20 27.36 -22.33
C ASN A 593 -7.12 27.02 -23.38
N ASN A 594 -6.56 25.80 -23.34
CA ASN A 594 -5.48 25.30 -24.19
C ASN A 594 -4.10 25.96 -24.00
N ILE A 595 -3.92 26.80 -22.98
CA ILE A 595 -2.61 27.36 -22.60
C ILE A 595 -2.01 26.54 -21.47
N ASN A 596 -0.78 26.07 -21.65
CA ASN A 596 -0.04 25.36 -20.61
C ASN A 596 0.42 26.34 -19.54
N ILE A 597 -0.02 26.11 -18.31
CA ILE A 597 0.38 26.91 -17.14
C ILE A 597 1.64 26.34 -16.50
N PHE A 598 1.77 25.01 -16.50
CA PHE A 598 2.94 24.36 -15.94
C PHE A 598 4.13 24.48 -16.90
N PRO A 599 5.35 24.68 -16.37
CA PRO A 599 6.55 24.77 -17.19
C PRO A 599 6.80 23.46 -17.96
N GLU A 600 6.97 23.58 -19.27
CA GLU A 600 7.28 22.45 -20.15
C GLU A 600 8.69 21.93 -19.80
N LYS A 601 8.81 20.63 -19.46
CA LYS A 601 10.04 19.88 -19.06
C LYS A 601 10.39 19.78 -17.58
N GLN A 602 9.47 20.06 -16.65
CA GLN A 602 9.73 19.73 -15.24
C GLN A 602 9.47 18.24 -14.96
N ASP A 603 10.41 17.62 -14.23
CA ASP A 603 10.18 16.35 -13.55
C ASP A 603 9.11 16.55 -12.46
N ASN A 604 8.29 15.54 -12.19
CA ASN A 604 7.20 15.67 -11.22
C ASN A 604 7.70 15.96 -9.80
N LEU A 605 8.96 15.62 -9.48
CA LEU A 605 9.63 16.05 -8.24
C LEU A 605 9.60 17.56 -8.02
N TYR A 606 9.52 18.37 -9.07
CA TYR A 606 9.33 19.82 -9.00
C TYR A 606 8.11 20.19 -8.14
N PHE A 607 6.97 19.53 -8.38
CA PHE A 607 5.70 19.84 -7.70
C PHE A 607 5.64 19.35 -6.26
N THR A 608 6.56 18.48 -5.84
CA THR A 608 6.66 18.07 -4.42
C THR A 608 7.74 18.88 -3.70
N LEU A 609 8.96 18.93 -4.25
CA LEU A 609 10.13 19.46 -3.53
C LEU A 609 10.17 20.99 -3.53
N LEU A 610 9.82 21.66 -4.63
CA LEU A 610 9.90 23.11 -4.69
C LEU A 610 8.87 23.79 -3.77
N PRO A 611 7.57 23.39 -3.77
CA PRO A 611 6.61 23.91 -2.79
C PRO A 611 7.03 23.60 -1.36
N SER A 612 7.53 22.38 -1.11
CA SER A 612 8.04 21.99 0.22
C SER A 612 9.15 22.91 0.74
N TYR A 613 10.03 23.38 -0.16
CA TYR A 613 11.15 24.23 0.20
C TYR A 613 10.75 25.72 0.31
N LYS A 614 9.91 26.21 -0.61
CA LYS A 614 9.58 27.65 -0.70
C LYS A 614 8.34 28.07 0.07
N LEU A 615 7.31 27.23 0.13
CA LEU A 615 5.96 27.62 0.55
C LEU A 615 5.54 26.97 1.88
N TYR A 616 5.97 25.73 2.12
CA TYR A 616 5.62 24.96 3.32
C TYR A 616 6.77 24.92 4.33
N LYS A 617 6.46 24.52 5.56
CA LYS A 617 7.45 24.41 6.64
C LYS A 617 8.16 23.05 6.65
N LYS A 618 7.57 22.04 6.00
CA LYS A 618 8.10 20.68 5.94
C LYS A 618 7.89 20.07 4.55
N LYS A 619 8.66 19.03 4.26
CA LYS A 619 8.50 18.18 3.07
C LYS A 619 7.10 17.57 3.02
N LEU A 620 6.41 17.79 1.90
CA LEU A 620 5.15 17.13 1.56
C LEU A 620 5.31 15.59 1.50
N PRO A 621 4.25 14.82 1.77
CA PRO A 621 4.27 13.38 1.60
C PRO A 621 4.72 12.98 0.18
N THR A 622 5.54 11.93 0.08
CA THR A 622 5.99 11.45 -1.23
C THR A 622 4.81 11.00 -2.08
N GLY A 623 4.74 11.48 -3.32
CA GLY A 623 3.63 11.20 -4.23
C GLY A 623 2.55 12.28 -4.29
N VAL A 624 2.55 13.21 -3.33
CA VAL A 624 1.70 14.40 -3.36
C VAL A 624 2.39 15.50 -4.16
N ASN A 625 1.67 16.03 -5.13
CA ASN A 625 2.11 17.15 -5.96
C ASN A 625 1.27 18.38 -5.64
N VAL A 626 1.91 19.54 -5.58
CA VAL A 626 1.25 20.80 -5.27
C VAL A 626 1.68 21.88 -6.25
N TYR A 627 0.73 22.69 -6.67
CA TYR A 627 0.98 23.95 -7.37
C TYR A 627 0.16 25.06 -6.71
N SER A 628 0.84 26.07 -6.20
CA SER A 628 0.20 27.24 -5.58
C SER A 628 0.19 28.42 -6.54
N PHE A 629 -0.96 29.08 -6.65
CA PHE A 629 -1.10 30.38 -7.31
C PHE A 629 -0.82 31.55 -6.36
N SER A 630 -0.63 31.25 -5.07
CA SER A 630 -0.35 32.23 -4.02
C SER A 630 1.12 32.26 -3.63
N LEU A 631 1.62 33.43 -3.23
CA LEU A 631 2.99 33.56 -2.72
C LEU A 631 3.14 32.96 -1.32
N PHE A 632 2.10 33.04 -0.49
CA PHE A 632 2.07 32.59 0.91
C PHE A 632 0.78 31.79 1.19
N PRO A 633 0.67 30.53 0.75
CA PRO A 633 -0.57 29.72 0.86
C PRO A 633 -1.01 29.42 2.29
N LEU A 634 -0.06 29.46 3.24
CA LEU A 634 -0.29 29.17 4.65
C LEU A 634 -0.81 30.37 5.44
N GLU A 635 -0.64 31.59 4.93
CA GLU A 635 -1.15 32.79 5.57
C GLU A 635 -2.65 32.97 5.29
N TYR A 636 -3.38 33.56 6.24
CA TYR A 636 -4.80 33.86 6.03
C TYR A 636 -5.00 35.02 5.04
N GLN A 637 -4.02 35.92 4.95
CA GLN A 637 -4.05 37.06 4.04
C GLN A 637 -3.81 36.58 2.60
N PRO A 638 -4.69 36.91 1.64
CA PRO A 638 -4.49 36.52 0.24
C PRO A 638 -3.23 37.12 -0.35
N SER A 639 -2.47 36.27 -1.04
CA SER A 639 -1.19 36.62 -1.66
C SER A 639 -1.08 36.12 -3.11
N GLY A 640 -2.23 35.84 -3.73
CA GLY A 640 -2.36 35.39 -5.12
C GLY A 640 -3.43 34.30 -5.26
N SER A 641 -4.16 34.32 -6.37
CA SER A 641 -5.16 33.30 -6.72
C SER A 641 -5.39 33.31 -8.23
N CYS A 642 -5.95 32.22 -8.75
CA CYS A 642 -6.35 32.09 -10.15
C CYS A 642 -7.87 31.87 -10.21
N ASN A 643 -8.59 32.69 -10.97
CA ASN A 643 -10.05 32.58 -11.05
C ASN A 643 -10.46 31.45 -12.00
N PHE A 644 -10.89 30.31 -11.47
CA PHE A 644 -11.28 29.15 -12.28
C PHE A 644 -12.68 29.29 -12.91
N THR A 645 -13.49 30.26 -12.46
CA THR A 645 -14.81 30.51 -13.05
C THR A 645 -14.71 31.10 -14.46
N THR A 646 -13.62 31.81 -14.79
CA THR A 646 -13.47 32.46 -16.10
C THR A 646 -13.01 31.52 -17.21
N PHE A 647 -12.41 30.38 -16.88
CA PHE A 647 -11.89 29.44 -17.87
C PHE A 647 -12.97 28.43 -18.27
N LYS A 648 -13.17 28.27 -19.59
CA LYS A 648 -14.14 27.32 -20.16
C LYS A 648 -13.58 25.90 -20.18
N SER A 649 -12.31 25.75 -20.55
CA SER A 649 -11.60 24.48 -20.55
C SER A 649 -10.51 24.50 -19.48
N LYS A 650 -10.54 23.50 -18.60
CA LYS A 650 -9.64 23.34 -17.46
C LYS A 650 -9.24 21.88 -17.39
N MET A 651 -8.07 21.52 -17.91
CA MET A 651 -7.63 20.13 -17.97
C MET A 651 -6.31 19.93 -17.22
N LEU A 652 -6.27 18.90 -16.38
CA LEU A 652 -5.05 18.37 -15.81
C LEU A 652 -4.71 17.06 -16.51
N ARG A 653 -3.57 17.03 -17.19
CA ARG A 653 -2.99 15.81 -17.76
C ARG A 653 -1.90 15.30 -16.83
N ILE A 654 -1.95 14.01 -16.52
CA ILE A 654 -0.87 13.32 -15.81
C ILE A 654 -0.38 12.10 -16.59
N LEU A 655 0.89 11.75 -16.35
CA LEU A 655 1.50 10.51 -16.80
C LEU A 655 1.91 9.71 -15.57
N VAL A 656 1.39 8.49 -15.48
CA VAL A 656 1.62 7.57 -14.35
C VAL A 656 2.72 6.59 -14.73
N ASP A 657 3.50 6.17 -13.75
CA ASP A 657 4.52 5.14 -13.95
C ASP A 657 3.90 3.81 -14.38
N LYS A 658 4.52 3.19 -15.40
CA LYS A 658 4.05 1.94 -15.98
C LYS A 658 4.15 0.80 -14.98
N ASP A 659 5.23 0.77 -14.21
CA ASP A 659 5.50 -0.27 -13.22
C ASP A 659 4.49 -0.15 -12.07
N TYR A 660 4.21 1.08 -11.60
CA TYR A 660 3.16 1.35 -10.62
C TYR A 660 1.77 0.89 -11.09
N TYR A 661 1.44 1.10 -12.36
CA TYR A 661 0.16 0.69 -12.91
C TYR A 661 0.08 -0.83 -13.14
N SER A 662 1.14 -1.45 -13.68
CA SER A 662 1.14 -2.90 -13.95
C SER A 662 1.17 -3.72 -12.67
N ASP A 663 1.90 -3.30 -11.65
CA ASP A 663 2.09 -4.08 -10.43
C ASP A 663 0.87 -4.02 -9.50
N ASN A 664 0.14 -2.91 -9.50
CA ASN A 664 -1.18 -2.85 -8.85
C ASN A 664 -2.25 -3.70 -9.55
N GLN A 665 -2.06 -4.09 -10.82
CA GLN A 665 -2.92 -5.09 -11.48
C GLN A 665 -2.59 -6.53 -11.08
N ILE A 666 -1.43 -6.79 -10.46
CA ILE A 666 -0.98 -8.14 -10.04
C ILE A 666 -1.65 -8.57 -8.72
N LEU A 667 -2.16 -7.62 -7.94
CA LEU A 667 -2.75 -7.83 -6.62
C LEU A 667 -4.17 -8.44 -6.61
N ASN A 668 -4.65 -9.04 -7.71
CA ASN A 668 -5.97 -9.68 -7.86
C ASN A 668 -7.22 -8.85 -7.50
N ASP A 669 -7.07 -7.60 -7.10
CA ASP A 669 -8.17 -6.66 -6.97
C ASP A 669 -8.29 -5.87 -8.27
N LYS A 670 -9.41 -6.04 -8.98
CA LYS A 670 -9.82 -5.15 -10.09
C LYS A 670 -10.19 -3.75 -9.58
N GLU A 671 -9.42 -3.20 -8.64
CA GLU A 671 -9.76 -1.96 -7.97
C GLU A 671 -8.84 -0.85 -8.46
N ASN A 672 -9.44 -0.01 -9.30
CA ASN A 672 -8.82 1.10 -10.01
C ASN A 672 -7.92 1.96 -9.11
N ILE A 673 -6.73 2.34 -9.61
CA ILE A 673 -5.99 3.48 -9.04
C ILE A 673 -6.85 4.72 -9.27
N VAL A 674 -7.05 5.54 -8.24
CA VAL A 674 -7.82 6.79 -8.35
C VAL A 674 -6.87 7.97 -8.30
N LEU A 675 -7.06 8.93 -9.22
CA LEU A 675 -6.44 10.24 -9.16
C LEU A 675 -7.37 11.16 -8.38
N HIS A 676 -6.86 11.71 -7.28
CA HIS A 676 -7.52 12.73 -6.49
C HIS A 676 -6.88 14.09 -6.80
N VAL A 677 -7.72 15.08 -7.11
CA VAL A 677 -7.34 16.49 -7.24
C VAL A 677 -8.09 17.28 -6.20
N LEU A 678 -7.36 17.91 -5.29
CA LEU A 678 -7.87 18.80 -4.26
C LEU A 678 -7.60 20.25 -4.67
N CYS A 679 -8.53 21.15 -4.39
CA CYS A 679 -8.29 22.57 -4.49
C CYS A 679 -8.77 23.31 -3.24
N SER A 680 -8.09 24.40 -2.92
CA SER A 680 -8.55 25.38 -1.91
C SER A 680 -8.91 26.67 -2.63
N SER A 681 -10.17 27.09 -2.54
CA SER A 681 -10.68 28.32 -3.14
C SER A 681 -11.05 29.35 -2.09
N TYR A 682 -11.04 30.62 -2.49
CA TYR A 682 -11.57 31.71 -1.69
C TYR A 682 -13.04 31.95 -1.99
N ASN A 683 -13.81 32.25 -0.94
CA ASN A 683 -15.17 32.75 -1.04
C ASN A 683 -15.43 33.77 0.08
N ILE A 684 -16.57 34.44 0.03
CA ILE A 684 -16.97 35.43 1.04
C ILE A 684 -18.19 34.90 1.79
N LEU A 685 -18.12 34.83 3.11
CA LEU A 685 -19.28 34.59 3.97
C LEU A 685 -19.85 35.95 4.40
N ARG A 686 -21.07 36.26 3.98
CA ARG A 686 -21.77 37.48 4.36
C ARG A 686 -22.72 37.18 5.51
N ILE A 687 -22.65 37.99 6.57
CA ILE A 687 -23.54 37.89 7.72
C ILE A 687 -24.28 39.21 7.88
N MET A 688 -25.60 39.18 7.66
CA MET A 688 -26.47 40.35 7.69
C MET A 688 -27.86 39.96 8.18
N GLY A 689 -28.48 40.79 9.01
CA GLY A 689 -29.87 40.60 9.42
C GLY A 689 -30.14 39.31 10.22
N GLY A 690 -29.12 38.76 10.90
CA GLY A 690 -29.26 37.53 11.68
C GLY A 690 -29.02 36.24 10.88
N MET A 691 -28.62 36.32 9.61
CA MET A 691 -28.41 35.20 8.70
C MET A 691 -27.05 35.29 8.00
N ALA A 692 -26.45 34.14 7.71
CA ALA A 692 -25.31 33.96 6.84
C ALA A 692 -25.71 33.47 5.44
N ALA A 693 -24.95 33.91 4.44
CA ALA A 693 -24.98 33.35 3.10
C ALA A 693 -23.60 33.44 2.45
N ILE A 694 -23.30 32.52 1.54
CA ILE A 694 -22.12 32.57 0.70
C ILE A 694 -22.31 33.67 -0.36
N GLY A 695 -21.28 34.49 -0.58
CA GLY A 695 -21.32 35.62 -1.50
C GLY A 695 -21.33 35.21 -2.98
N PHE A 696 -20.72 34.06 -3.30
CA PHE A 696 -20.67 33.50 -4.65
C PHE A 696 -21.00 32.01 -4.63
N SER A 697 -22.05 31.62 -5.36
CA SER A 697 -22.51 30.23 -5.52
C SER A 697 -21.88 29.53 -6.72
#